data_AF-A0AAD9J6N4-F1
#
_entry.id   AF-A0AAD9J6N4-F1
#
_cell.length_a   1.000
_cell.length_b   1.000
_cell.length_c   1.000
_cell.angle_alpha   90.00
_cell.angle_beta   90.00
_cell.angle_gamma   90.00
#
_symmetry.space_group_name_H-M   'P 1'
#
loop_
_entity.id
_entity.type
_entity.pdbx_description
1 polymer ?
#
loop_
_entity_poly.entity_id
_entity_poly.type
_entity_poly.pdbx_seq_one_letter_code
_entity_poly.pdbx_strand_id
1 'polypeptide(L)'
;MERPSLQHPLPEEIQKMKRDETICKFCGVSYLIHNEIKALEDKLRAAEDELAFYHGIEEREEKLKAEIMELEKKIDHLQQETSAKDAVLCTLKNDITSKEKEIERINKLKIDADQELMGVTNKCEQYRLKNMLWMNKLPVIIKQIQEHKSESLAVGNLVTAQNTVLREECRLLEDKINDVIKEKTVDVDRLQGRLRELEQSVENHEQKENEILKQLEDALQQVNQQSAAVAHNQTLQVHVDQLNSEIKDLKNQLEETIAKNRILSMENSQSSEQTKKFIQDLEVLNARNKQKVQELQESTTKCSKLQQEMKETEGQLQVMKRQMDKMRQDYEEKQARLQQTASVSTSQTENLKEAVSKLSGDMEALKKEREMMITAHQNQIEQLRESFRSRITEADKWPGRMEEALKKERQNHATGMHELENRLKENFIMELQIEKQKHQELLQKYHNDARVDESQVKRQLDNLHNHYKMEISNLHKQLAENKAKACATENSFRDEISSLKKIINELEERLAHIDTGAESKMQELKHRLHDVQSELDETMEVLKKQKDDYVTVKEEIVFLEETVRKECEERFELTEALSQAKEELLALKRPPGGYSQQQAWAGSSRGSSASSNPKPESSRLMPAESTSSLSTSRSEEIALYKKLAVNRPQPPSIMRDPASEKESVNLSTMGFDGQKSNKVAPRGLKGASLSESRRRISQVLGRR
;
A
#
# COMPACT_ATOMS: atom_id res chain seq x y z
N MET A 1 57.18 143.22 0.61
CA MET A 1 57.86 144.40 0.01
C MET A 1 59.19 143.91 -0.52
N GLU A 2 59.47 144.07 -1.81
CA GLU A 2 60.78 143.75 -2.37
C GLU A 2 61.79 144.82 -1.95
N ARG A 3 62.95 144.41 -1.40
CA ARG A 3 64.07 145.33 -1.21
C ARG A 3 64.78 145.51 -2.56
N PRO A 4 65.16 146.74 -2.97
CA PRO A 4 65.93 146.93 -4.19
C PRO A 4 67.23 146.14 -4.18
N SER A 5 67.50 145.37 -5.23
CA SER A 5 68.76 144.66 -5.37
C SER A 5 69.90 145.64 -5.65
N LEU A 6 70.93 145.66 -4.78
CA LEU A 6 72.17 146.40 -5.06
C LEU A 6 72.84 145.82 -6.32
N GLN A 7 72.81 146.58 -7.42
CA GLN A 7 73.28 146.14 -8.74
C GLN A 7 74.82 146.11 -8.88
N HIS A 8 75.57 146.53 -7.86
CA HIS A 8 77.04 146.50 -7.84
C HIS A 8 77.55 145.86 -6.54
N PRO A 9 78.39 144.81 -6.61
CA PRO A 9 79.09 144.28 -5.45
C PRO A 9 80.20 145.25 -4.99
N LEU A 10 80.52 145.23 -3.70
CA LEU A 10 81.65 145.98 -3.14
C LEU A 10 83.00 145.44 -3.65
N PRO A 11 84.05 146.27 -3.81
CA PRO A 11 85.37 145.83 -4.26
C PRO A 11 85.98 144.71 -3.41
N GLU A 12 86.77 143.84 -4.04
CA GLU A 12 87.34 142.63 -3.41
C GLU A 12 88.24 142.95 -2.21
N GLU A 13 88.92 144.09 -2.23
CA GLU A 13 89.80 144.55 -1.15
C GLU A 13 89.02 144.72 0.15
N ILE A 14 87.84 145.33 0.07
CA ILE A 14 86.99 145.61 1.24
C ILE A 14 86.31 144.33 1.73
N GLN A 15 85.89 143.44 0.82
CA GLN A 15 85.30 142.14 1.19
C GLN A 15 86.29 141.21 1.93
N LYS A 16 87.60 141.41 1.75
CA LYS A 16 88.68 140.58 2.34
C LYS A 16 89.30 141.17 3.61
N MET A 17 88.85 142.34 4.08
CA MET A 17 89.30 142.96 5.33
C MET A 17 88.91 142.12 6.56
N LYS A 18 89.68 142.25 7.65
CA LYS A 18 89.31 141.60 8.93
C LYS A 18 88.19 142.38 9.61
N ARG A 19 87.27 141.69 10.30
CA ARG A 19 86.11 142.32 10.98
C ARG A 19 86.50 143.51 11.86
N ASP A 20 87.61 143.40 12.59
CA ASP A 20 88.10 144.45 13.50
C ASP A 20 88.47 145.76 12.77
N GLU A 21 88.82 145.67 11.48
CA GLU A 21 89.16 146.79 10.60
C GLU A 21 87.93 147.38 9.90
N THR A 22 86.85 146.60 9.76
CA THR A 22 85.60 147.03 9.12
C THR A 22 84.62 147.72 10.08
N ILE A 23 84.93 147.77 11.38
CA ILE A 23 84.10 148.36 12.43
C ILE A 23 84.34 149.87 12.57
N CYS A 24 83.27 150.67 12.51
CA CYS A 24 83.33 152.10 12.75
C CYS A 24 83.69 152.40 14.20
N LYS A 25 84.86 153.04 14.41
CA LYS A 25 85.42 153.37 15.74
C LYS A 25 84.56 154.31 16.60
N PHE A 26 83.54 154.96 16.02
CA PHE A 26 82.64 155.88 16.74
C PHE A 26 81.28 155.27 17.14
N CYS A 27 80.82 154.21 16.47
CA CYS A 27 79.50 153.63 16.75
C CYS A 27 79.47 152.09 16.84
N GLY A 28 80.59 151.39 16.63
CA GLY A 28 80.67 149.92 16.70
C GLY A 28 80.00 149.18 15.55
N VAL A 29 79.32 149.89 14.64
CA VAL A 29 78.67 149.33 13.45
C VAL A 29 79.73 149.02 12.38
N SER A 30 79.78 147.78 11.88
CA SER A 30 80.63 147.40 10.75
C SER A 30 80.06 147.90 9.43
N TYR A 31 80.93 148.49 8.60
CA TYR A 31 80.60 148.97 7.25
C TYR A 31 80.17 147.83 6.30
N LEU A 32 80.45 146.57 6.65
CA LEU A 32 80.00 145.38 5.92
C LEU A 32 78.69 144.77 6.45
N ILE A 33 78.04 145.34 7.47
CA ILE A 33 76.82 144.73 8.06
C ILE A 33 75.73 144.46 7.03
N HIS A 34 75.57 145.28 6.00
CA HIS A 34 74.58 145.00 4.94
C HIS A 34 74.96 143.78 4.08
N ASN A 35 76.25 143.55 3.82
CA ASN A 35 76.74 142.34 3.16
C ASN A 35 76.67 141.11 4.07
N GLU A 36 76.97 141.25 5.38
CA GLU A 36 76.84 140.15 6.33
C GLU A 36 75.36 139.76 6.55
N ILE A 37 74.45 140.74 6.66
CA ILE A 37 73.01 140.51 6.68
C ILE A 37 72.58 139.83 5.38
N LYS A 38 72.97 140.34 4.20
CA LYS A 38 72.59 139.71 2.93
C LYS A 38 73.11 138.27 2.81
N ALA A 39 74.37 138.02 3.19
CA ALA A 39 74.95 136.67 3.19
C ALA A 39 74.31 135.74 4.24
N LEU A 40 73.65 136.27 5.27
CA LEU A 40 72.81 135.52 6.19
C LEU A 40 71.38 135.34 5.66
N GLU A 41 70.80 136.31 4.96
CA GLU A 41 69.51 136.20 4.28
C GLU A 41 69.56 135.20 3.11
N ASP A 42 70.65 135.19 2.33
CA ASP A 42 70.88 134.22 1.25
C ASP A 42 71.15 132.81 1.79
N LYS A 43 71.83 132.67 2.94
CA LYS A 43 72.02 131.37 3.63
C LYS A 43 70.76 130.86 4.31
N LEU A 44 69.98 131.76 4.93
CA LEU A 44 68.69 131.43 5.52
C LEU A 44 67.76 130.92 4.43
N ARG A 45 67.69 131.62 3.28
CA ARG A 45 66.90 131.16 2.13
C ARG A 45 67.35 129.81 1.60
N ALA A 46 68.65 129.57 1.44
CA ALA A 46 69.16 128.27 1.02
C ALA A 46 68.78 127.14 2.01
N ALA A 47 68.75 127.42 3.32
CA ALA A 47 68.29 126.48 4.34
C ALA A 47 66.75 126.33 4.37
N GLU A 48 65.99 127.39 4.09
CA GLU A 48 64.54 127.35 3.94
C GLU A 48 64.13 126.53 2.69
N ASP A 49 64.82 126.71 1.57
CA ASP A 49 64.65 125.94 0.33
C ASP A 49 65.03 124.46 0.55
N GLU A 50 66.13 124.17 1.26
CA GLU A 50 66.54 122.80 1.60
C GLU A 50 65.57 122.12 2.59
N LEU A 51 65.08 122.84 3.61
CA LEU A 51 64.06 122.33 4.53
C LEU A 51 62.72 122.07 3.82
N ALA A 52 62.30 122.95 2.90
CA ALA A 52 61.10 122.75 2.10
C ALA A 52 61.24 121.52 1.17
N PHE A 53 62.43 121.28 0.63
CA PHE A 53 62.73 120.09 -0.16
C PHE A 53 62.67 118.80 0.68
N TYR A 54 63.29 118.76 1.86
CA TYR A 54 63.18 117.59 2.75
C TYR A 54 61.74 117.37 3.24
N HIS A 55 60.99 118.41 3.59
CA HIS A 55 59.60 118.27 4.00
C HIS A 55 58.71 117.69 2.89
N GLY A 56 58.96 118.07 1.63
CA GLY A 56 58.32 117.46 0.46
C GLY A 56 58.72 115.99 0.22
N ILE A 57 59.88 115.55 0.70
CA ILE A 57 60.28 114.14 0.73
C ILE A 57 59.58 113.40 1.87
N GLU A 58 59.54 113.96 3.09
CA GLU A 58 58.85 113.38 4.24
C GLU A 58 57.36 113.16 3.96
N GLU A 59 56.66 114.18 3.44
CA GLU A 59 55.26 114.09 3.00
C GLU A 59 55.05 112.96 1.98
N ARG A 60 56.02 112.75 1.08
CA ARG A 60 55.94 111.70 0.05
C ARG A 60 56.21 110.32 0.63
N GLU A 61 57.17 110.21 1.53
CA GLU A 61 57.51 108.95 2.21
C GLU A 61 56.36 108.49 3.12
N GLU A 62 55.70 109.42 3.83
CA GLU A 62 54.54 109.10 4.65
C GLU A 62 53.32 108.67 3.82
N LYS A 63 53.06 109.33 2.67
CA LYS A 63 52.05 108.88 1.70
C LYS A 63 52.35 107.48 1.15
N LEU A 64 53.61 107.20 0.80
CA LEU A 64 54.04 105.87 0.33
C LEU A 64 53.94 104.80 1.43
N LYS A 65 54.26 105.13 2.69
CA LYS A 65 54.05 104.22 3.84
C LYS A 65 52.56 103.90 4.02
N ALA A 66 51.69 104.90 3.93
CA ALA A 66 50.25 104.69 4.01
C ALA A 66 49.71 103.82 2.86
N GLU A 67 50.20 104.02 1.62
CA GLU A 67 49.89 103.17 0.47
C GLU A 67 50.39 101.73 0.65
N ILE A 68 51.61 101.52 1.17
CA ILE A 68 52.17 100.20 1.46
C ILE A 68 51.32 99.46 2.51
N MET A 69 51.05 100.08 3.66
CA MET A 69 50.23 99.46 4.72
C MET A 69 48.81 99.13 4.22
N GLU A 70 48.29 99.90 3.28
CA GLU A 70 46.97 99.69 2.67
C GLU A 70 46.98 98.63 1.55
N LEU A 71 48.13 98.36 0.92
CA LEU A 71 48.35 97.23 0.03
C LEU A 71 48.60 95.93 0.81
N GLU A 72 49.36 95.98 1.91
CA GLU A 72 49.60 94.84 2.81
C GLU A 72 48.28 94.28 3.36
N LYS A 73 47.40 95.14 3.89
CA LYS A 73 46.03 94.73 4.30
C LYS A 73 45.24 94.05 3.19
N LYS A 74 45.39 94.48 1.93
CA LYS A 74 44.70 93.89 0.77
C LYS A 74 45.29 92.53 0.40
N ILE A 75 46.60 92.37 0.52
CA ILE A 75 47.29 91.08 0.36
C ILE A 75 46.82 90.10 1.44
N ASP A 76 46.83 90.50 2.72
CA ASP A 76 46.36 89.66 3.83
C ASP A 76 44.90 89.24 3.66
N HIS A 77 44.02 90.18 3.26
CA HIS A 77 42.62 89.88 3.02
C HIS A 77 42.42 88.89 1.86
N LEU A 78 43.14 89.07 0.74
CA LEU A 78 43.10 88.15 -0.40
C LEU A 78 43.69 86.77 -0.06
N GLN A 79 44.73 86.71 0.78
CA GLN A 79 45.29 85.44 1.27
C GLN A 79 44.28 84.70 2.17
N GLN A 80 43.63 85.40 3.10
CA GLN A 80 42.56 84.82 3.92
C GLN A 80 41.41 84.32 3.05
N GLU A 81 40.93 85.13 2.11
CA GLU A 81 39.82 84.77 1.22
C GLU A 81 40.18 83.57 0.32
N THR A 82 41.42 83.49 -0.16
CA THR A 82 41.94 82.34 -0.92
C THR A 82 42.01 81.09 -0.04
N SER A 83 42.56 81.18 1.18
CA SER A 83 42.63 80.04 2.10
C SER A 83 41.26 79.49 2.50
N ALA A 84 40.25 80.35 2.61
CA ALA A 84 38.86 79.96 2.85
C ALA A 84 38.25 79.25 1.62
N LYS A 85 38.53 79.74 0.40
CA LYS A 85 38.13 79.07 -0.85
C LYS A 85 38.80 77.70 -0.99
N ASP A 86 40.09 77.57 -0.68
CA ASP A 86 40.81 76.29 -0.72
C ASP A 86 40.28 75.28 0.30
N ALA A 87 39.91 75.72 1.52
CA ALA A 87 39.25 74.88 2.51
C ALA A 87 37.90 74.35 2.01
N VAL A 88 37.10 75.19 1.35
CA VAL A 88 35.81 74.81 0.73
C VAL A 88 36.02 73.89 -0.48
N LEU A 89 37.07 74.10 -1.29
CA LEU A 89 37.44 73.19 -2.38
C LEU A 89 37.87 71.82 -1.84
N CYS A 90 38.54 71.76 -0.69
CA CYS A 90 38.92 70.51 -0.04
C CYS A 90 37.70 69.73 0.50
N THR A 91 36.71 70.39 1.12
CA THR A 91 35.49 69.72 1.56
C THR A 91 34.66 69.22 0.37
N LEU A 92 34.41 70.08 -0.63
CA LEU A 92 33.69 69.70 -1.85
C LEU A 92 34.36 68.54 -2.60
N LYS A 93 35.70 68.53 -2.67
CA LYS A 93 36.45 67.42 -3.29
C LYS A 93 36.28 66.11 -2.51
N ASN A 94 36.32 66.16 -1.17
CA ASN A 94 36.08 64.99 -0.34
C ASN A 94 34.64 64.46 -0.53
N ASP A 95 33.65 65.35 -0.56
CA ASP A 95 32.25 65.00 -0.82
C ASP A 95 32.06 64.36 -2.21
N ILE A 96 32.70 64.91 -3.25
CA ILE A 96 32.70 64.32 -4.60
C ILE A 96 33.25 62.89 -4.55
N THR A 97 34.44 62.66 -3.98
CA THR A 97 35.00 61.29 -3.89
C THR A 97 34.21 60.35 -2.99
N SER A 98 33.37 60.88 -2.09
CA SER A 98 32.41 60.11 -1.31
C SER A 98 31.22 59.67 -2.18
N LYS A 99 30.66 60.61 -2.98
CA LYS A 99 29.59 60.32 -3.93
C LYS A 99 30.02 59.42 -5.08
N GLU A 100 31.25 59.52 -5.58
CA GLU A 100 31.80 58.61 -6.60
C GLU A 100 31.82 57.15 -6.11
N LYS A 101 32.33 56.90 -4.90
CA LYS A 101 32.33 55.56 -4.27
C LYS A 101 30.91 55.03 -4.04
N GLU A 102 30.00 55.92 -3.65
CA GLU A 102 28.59 55.59 -3.44
C GLU A 102 27.90 55.20 -4.76
N ILE A 103 28.17 55.92 -5.85
CA ILE A 103 27.71 55.57 -7.21
C ILE A 103 28.31 54.23 -7.67
N GLU A 104 29.59 53.98 -7.43
CA GLU A 104 30.23 52.69 -7.78
C GLU A 104 29.61 51.51 -7.00
N ARG A 105 29.29 51.71 -5.71
CA ARG A 105 28.58 50.75 -4.86
C ARG A 105 27.16 50.47 -5.38
N ILE A 106 26.42 51.51 -5.76
CA ILE A 106 25.06 51.38 -6.34
C ILE A 106 25.12 50.65 -7.68
N ASN A 107 26.09 50.96 -8.55
CA ASN A 107 26.26 50.29 -9.84
C ASN A 107 26.56 48.79 -9.70
N LYS A 108 27.35 48.38 -8.69
CA LYS A 108 27.59 46.96 -8.39
C LYS A 108 26.31 46.25 -7.95
N LEU A 109 25.59 46.80 -6.97
CA LEU A 109 24.30 46.26 -6.51
C LEU A 109 23.27 46.15 -7.65
N LYS A 110 23.26 47.11 -8.58
CA LYS A 110 22.40 47.04 -9.78
C LYS A 110 22.79 45.86 -10.67
N ILE A 111 24.08 45.69 -10.98
CA ILE A 111 24.59 44.59 -11.81
C ILE A 111 24.29 43.22 -11.19
N ASP A 112 24.33 43.11 -9.86
CA ASP A 112 23.98 41.88 -9.14
C ASP A 112 22.45 41.62 -9.22
N ALA A 113 21.62 42.64 -9.00
CA ALA A 113 20.16 42.53 -9.12
C ALA A 113 19.69 42.21 -10.56
N ASP A 114 20.31 42.82 -11.58
CA ASP A 114 20.04 42.53 -13.00
C ASP A 114 20.34 41.05 -13.34
N GLN A 115 21.38 40.46 -12.74
CA GLN A 115 21.71 39.03 -12.88
C GLN A 115 20.70 38.12 -12.16
N GLU A 116 20.29 38.45 -10.93
CA GLU A 116 19.26 37.69 -10.21
C GLU A 116 17.92 37.70 -10.94
N LEU A 117 17.49 38.87 -11.43
CA LEU A 117 16.27 39.04 -12.22
C LEU A 117 16.30 38.19 -13.50
N MET A 118 17.42 38.18 -14.22
CA MET A 118 17.63 37.31 -15.38
C MET A 118 17.54 35.82 -15.00
N GLY A 119 18.12 35.43 -13.86
CA GLY A 119 18.05 34.08 -13.31
C GLY A 119 16.62 33.63 -12.94
N VAL A 120 15.81 34.54 -12.39
CA VAL A 120 14.37 34.30 -12.11
C VAL A 120 13.58 34.20 -13.40
N THR A 121 13.82 35.10 -14.36
CA THR A 121 13.12 35.15 -15.66
C THR A 121 13.31 33.85 -16.45
N ASN A 122 14.55 33.35 -16.53
CA ASN A 122 14.87 32.08 -17.17
C ASN A 122 14.18 30.86 -16.49
N LYS A 123 14.03 30.87 -15.15
CA LYS A 123 13.30 29.83 -14.42
C LYS A 123 11.80 29.89 -14.73
N CYS A 124 11.20 31.08 -14.74
CA CYS A 124 9.79 31.27 -15.09
C CYS A 124 9.46 30.75 -16.50
N GLU A 125 10.31 31.04 -17.50
CA GLU A 125 10.11 30.56 -18.87
C GLU A 125 10.23 29.03 -18.97
N GLN A 126 11.19 28.41 -18.27
CA GLN A 126 11.29 26.95 -18.19
C GLN A 126 10.03 26.30 -17.56
N TYR A 127 9.45 26.92 -16.53
CA TYR A 127 8.19 26.46 -15.95
C TYR A 127 7.00 26.67 -16.90
N ARG A 128 6.95 27.79 -17.64
CA ARG A 128 5.92 28.06 -18.65
C ARG A 128 5.91 26.99 -19.75
N LEU A 129 7.09 26.65 -20.29
CA LEU A 129 7.25 25.61 -21.31
C LEU A 129 6.90 24.21 -20.79
N LYS A 130 7.31 23.86 -19.56
CA LYS A 130 6.91 22.61 -18.90
C LYS A 130 5.40 22.52 -18.68
N ASN A 131 4.77 23.61 -18.25
CA ASN A 131 3.32 23.67 -18.05
C ASN A 131 2.57 23.47 -19.38
N MET A 132 2.99 24.16 -20.45
CA MET A 132 2.42 23.96 -21.79
C MET A 132 2.51 22.49 -22.24
N LEU A 133 3.64 21.82 -22.02
CA LEU A 133 3.80 20.39 -22.35
C LEU A 133 2.80 19.51 -21.59
N TRP A 134 2.57 19.77 -20.29
CA TRP A 134 1.60 19.03 -19.48
C TRP A 134 0.15 19.33 -19.85
N MET A 135 -0.19 20.60 -20.11
CA MET A 135 -1.50 21.01 -20.60
C MET A 135 -1.87 20.34 -21.93
N ASN A 136 -0.88 20.08 -22.80
CA ASN A 136 -1.09 19.36 -24.05
C ASN A 136 -1.19 17.82 -23.86
N LYS A 137 -0.51 17.25 -22.87
CA LYS A 137 -0.51 15.79 -22.60
C LYS A 137 -1.70 15.32 -21.77
N LEU A 138 -2.12 16.09 -20.77
CA LEU A 138 -3.14 15.69 -19.80
C LEU A 138 -4.49 15.34 -20.46
N PRO A 139 -5.02 16.09 -21.46
CA PRO A 139 -6.26 15.71 -22.14
C PRO A 139 -6.18 14.37 -22.87
N VAL A 140 -5.02 14.03 -23.45
CA VAL A 140 -4.80 12.74 -24.14
C VAL A 140 -4.85 11.59 -23.13
N ILE A 141 -4.20 11.75 -21.98
CA ILE A 141 -4.20 10.75 -20.90
C ILE A 141 -5.62 10.58 -20.32
N ILE A 142 -6.35 11.68 -20.13
CA ILE A 142 -7.76 11.63 -19.67
C ILE A 142 -8.63 10.85 -20.66
N LYS A 143 -8.47 11.09 -21.97
CA LYS A 143 -9.20 10.37 -23.02
C LYS A 143 -8.88 8.87 -22.99
N GLN A 144 -7.60 8.49 -22.89
CA GLN A 144 -7.18 7.09 -22.78
C GLN A 144 -7.76 6.39 -21.54
N ILE A 145 -7.81 7.08 -20.39
CA ILE A 145 -8.44 6.55 -19.17
C ILE A 145 -9.95 6.38 -19.33
N GLN A 146 -10.62 7.28 -20.04
CA GLN A 146 -12.06 7.16 -20.36
C GLN A 146 -12.33 5.98 -21.33
N GLU A 147 -11.46 5.78 -22.32
CA GLU A 147 -11.52 4.66 -23.26
C GLU A 147 -11.35 3.33 -22.52
N HIS A 148 -10.27 3.15 -21.76
CA HIS A 148 -10.05 1.93 -20.95
C HIS A 148 -11.16 1.68 -19.90
N LYS A 149 -11.77 2.74 -19.35
CA LYS A 149 -12.93 2.61 -18.46
C LYS A 149 -14.15 2.06 -19.22
N SER A 150 -14.39 2.49 -20.45
CA SER A 150 -15.49 1.97 -21.28
C SER A 150 -15.24 0.52 -21.73
N GLU A 151 -14.01 0.16 -22.06
CA GLU A 151 -13.60 -1.22 -22.36
C GLU A 151 -13.79 -2.14 -21.15
N SER A 152 -13.34 -1.71 -19.97
CA SER A 152 -13.50 -2.46 -18.71
C SER A 152 -14.98 -2.67 -18.34
N LEU A 153 -15.83 -1.66 -18.54
CA LEU A 153 -17.28 -1.79 -18.36
C LEU A 153 -17.91 -2.73 -19.40
N ALA A 154 -17.47 -2.69 -20.67
CA ALA A 154 -17.95 -3.62 -21.70
C ALA A 154 -17.59 -5.08 -21.39
N VAL A 155 -16.36 -5.34 -20.92
CA VAL A 155 -15.93 -6.67 -20.45
C VAL A 155 -16.74 -7.10 -19.21
N GLY A 156 -16.96 -6.20 -18.24
CA GLY A 156 -17.81 -6.50 -17.08
C GLY A 156 -19.26 -6.86 -17.45
N ASN A 157 -19.83 -6.15 -18.43
CA ASN A 157 -21.17 -6.43 -18.96
C ASN A 157 -21.23 -7.77 -19.71
N LEU A 158 -20.21 -8.10 -20.50
CA LEU A 158 -20.10 -9.41 -21.17
C LEU A 158 -19.98 -10.56 -20.16
N VAL A 159 -19.12 -10.43 -19.15
CA VAL A 159 -18.91 -11.44 -18.12
C VAL A 159 -20.16 -11.64 -17.26
N THR A 160 -20.88 -10.56 -16.91
CA THR A 160 -22.14 -10.67 -16.17
C THR A 160 -23.25 -11.33 -17.01
N ALA A 161 -23.36 -10.99 -18.30
CA ALA A 161 -24.29 -11.66 -19.22
C ALA A 161 -24.00 -13.15 -19.37
N GLN A 162 -22.73 -13.54 -19.59
CA GLN A 162 -22.31 -14.94 -19.64
C GLN A 162 -22.62 -15.68 -18.32
N ASN A 163 -22.36 -15.04 -17.17
CA ASN A 163 -22.70 -15.60 -15.86
C ASN A 163 -24.22 -15.75 -15.63
N THR A 164 -25.07 -14.93 -16.25
CA THR A 164 -26.53 -15.13 -16.19
C THR A 164 -26.99 -16.30 -17.08
N VAL A 165 -26.40 -16.49 -18.26
CA VAL A 165 -26.70 -17.65 -19.12
C VAL A 165 -26.27 -18.94 -18.42
N LEU A 166 -25.03 -19.02 -17.93
CA LEU A 166 -24.52 -20.19 -17.22
C LEU A 166 -25.34 -20.55 -15.96
N ARG A 167 -25.88 -19.55 -15.24
CA ARG A 167 -26.76 -19.79 -14.10
C ARG A 167 -28.12 -20.38 -14.51
N GLU A 168 -28.69 -19.94 -15.62
CA GLU A 168 -29.93 -20.52 -16.16
C GLU A 168 -29.69 -21.95 -16.68
N GLU A 169 -28.57 -22.19 -17.36
CA GLU A 169 -28.15 -23.54 -17.80
C GLU A 169 -27.93 -24.49 -16.61
N CYS A 170 -27.27 -24.03 -15.53
CA CYS A 170 -27.15 -24.80 -14.30
C CYS A 170 -28.52 -25.11 -13.68
N ARG A 171 -29.43 -24.13 -13.56
CA ARG A 171 -30.76 -24.42 -13.01
C ARG A 171 -31.54 -25.42 -13.88
N LEU A 172 -31.46 -25.30 -15.22
CA LEU A 172 -32.08 -26.25 -16.15
C LEU A 172 -31.45 -27.66 -16.08
N LEU A 173 -30.23 -27.82 -15.56
CA LEU A 173 -29.63 -29.12 -15.24
C LEU A 173 -30.09 -29.62 -13.87
N GLU A 174 -30.17 -28.75 -12.86
CA GLU A 174 -30.72 -29.07 -11.53
C GLU A 174 -32.19 -29.51 -11.63
N ASP A 175 -33.02 -28.79 -12.39
CA ASP A 175 -34.43 -29.11 -12.67
C ASP A 175 -34.56 -30.52 -13.29
N LYS A 176 -33.72 -30.85 -14.30
CA LYS A 176 -33.68 -32.19 -14.92
C LYS A 176 -33.21 -33.29 -13.96
N ILE A 177 -32.20 -33.02 -13.14
CA ILE A 177 -31.70 -33.97 -12.13
C ILE A 177 -32.82 -34.25 -11.11
N ASN A 178 -33.52 -33.21 -10.66
CA ASN A 178 -34.65 -33.33 -9.75
C ASN A 178 -35.82 -34.13 -10.38
N ASP A 179 -36.11 -33.97 -11.67
CA ASP A 179 -37.14 -34.77 -12.36
C ASP A 179 -36.74 -36.25 -12.50
N VAL A 180 -35.49 -36.55 -12.82
CA VAL A 180 -34.97 -37.94 -12.82
C VAL A 180 -35.00 -38.55 -11.41
N ILE A 181 -34.70 -37.76 -10.37
CA ILE A 181 -34.82 -38.21 -8.97
C ILE A 181 -36.29 -38.53 -8.64
N LYS A 182 -37.26 -37.68 -9.02
CA LYS A 182 -38.70 -37.97 -8.82
C LYS A 182 -39.12 -39.25 -9.53
N GLU A 183 -38.71 -39.44 -10.79
CA GLU A 183 -38.98 -40.65 -11.56
C GLU A 183 -38.45 -41.90 -10.83
N LYS A 184 -37.22 -41.84 -10.29
CA LYS A 184 -36.60 -42.98 -9.62
C LYS A 184 -37.08 -43.21 -8.19
N THR A 185 -37.58 -42.19 -7.49
CA THR A 185 -38.37 -42.38 -6.27
C THR A 185 -39.66 -43.16 -6.58
N VAL A 186 -40.40 -42.78 -7.63
CA VAL A 186 -41.64 -43.49 -8.02
C VAL A 186 -41.36 -44.93 -8.47
N ASP A 187 -40.25 -45.21 -9.16
CA ASP A 187 -39.80 -46.59 -9.44
C ASP A 187 -39.53 -47.38 -8.16
N VAL A 188 -38.86 -46.77 -7.17
CA VAL A 188 -38.57 -47.41 -5.87
C VAL A 188 -39.85 -47.68 -5.08
N ASP A 189 -40.76 -46.71 -4.98
CA ASP A 189 -42.05 -46.85 -4.28
C ASP A 189 -42.90 -47.96 -4.92
N ARG A 190 -42.91 -48.05 -6.26
CA ARG A 190 -43.56 -49.11 -7.03
C ARG A 190 -42.95 -50.49 -6.75
N LEU A 191 -41.63 -50.59 -6.66
CA LEU A 191 -40.93 -51.83 -6.32
C LEU A 191 -41.19 -52.23 -4.85
N GLN A 192 -41.25 -51.28 -3.92
CA GLN A 192 -41.63 -51.54 -2.51
C GLN A 192 -43.10 -51.92 -2.36
N GLY A 193 -44.01 -51.41 -3.20
CA GLY A 193 -45.39 -51.89 -3.28
C GLY A 193 -45.44 -53.36 -3.68
N ARG A 194 -44.79 -53.70 -4.80
CA ARG A 194 -44.73 -55.07 -5.33
C ARG A 194 -43.95 -56.05 -4.44
N LEU A 195 -42.98 -55.57 -3.66
CA LEU A 195 -42.33 -56.39 -2.62
C LEU A 195 -43.35 -56.81 -1.56
N ARG A 196 -44.13 -55.86 -1.03
CA ARG A 196 -45.18 -56.14 -0.02
C ARG A 196 -46.29 -57.04 -0.55
N GLU A 197 -46.66 -56.92 -1.83
CA GLU A 197 -47.59 -57.85 -2.49
C GLU A 197 -47.04 -59.30 -2.50
N LEU A 198 -45.74 -59.46 -2.75
CA LEU A 198 -45.07 -60.77 -2.74
C LEU A 198 -44.88 -61.31 -1.32
N GLU A 199 -44.47 -60.48 -0.36
CA GLU A 199 -44.36 -60.82 1.06
C GLU A 199 -45.72 -61.30 1.61
N GLN A 200 -46.80 -60.56 1.32
CA GLN A 200 -48.16 -60.94 1.69
C GLN A 200 -48.61 -62.22 0.98
N SER A 201 -48.18 -62.45 -0.27
CA SER A 201 -48.46 -63.70 -0.98
C SER A 201 -47.72 -64.89 -0.38
N VAL A 202 -46.48 -64.72 0.08
CA VAL A 202 -45.72 -65.76 0.79
C VAL A 202 -46.39 -66.09 2.13
N GLU A 203 -46.74 -65.09 2.94
CA GLU A 203 -47.49 -65.32 4.19
C GLU A 203 -48.82 -66.06 3.94
N ASN A 204 -49.56 -65.69 2.89
CA ASN A 204 -50.79 -66.39 2.48
C ASN A 204 -50.54 -67.83 1.97
N HIS A 205 -49.33 -68.16 1.49
CA HIS A 205 -48.95 -69.52 1.12
C HIS A 205 -48.53 -70.32 2.35
N GLU A 206 -47.74 -69.75 3.26
CA GLU A 206 -47.37 -70.35 4.54
C GLU A 206 -48.61 -70.67 5.39
N GLN A 207 -49.59 -69.75 5.47
CA GLN A 207 -50.85 -70.01 6.16
C GLN A 207 -51.62 -71.21 5.56
N LYS A 208 -51.65 -71.33 4.21
CA LYS A 208 -52.27 -72.47 3.52
C LYS A 208 -51.49 -73.77 3.70
N GLU A 209 -50.17 -73.71 3.74
CA GLU A 209 -49.32 -74.87 4.00
C GLU A 209 -49.57 -75.41 5.42
N ASN A 210 -49.63 -74.53 6.42
CA ASN A 210 -50.02 -74.88 7.79
C ASN A 210 -51.45 -75.43 7.87
N GLU A 211 -52.40 -74.87 7.11
CA GLU A 211 -53.78 -75.38 7.06
C GLU A 211 -53.87 -76.77 6.39
N ILE A 212 -53.09 -77.02 5.33
CA ILE A 212 -52.96 -78.34 4.68
C ILE A 212 -52.27 -79.35 5.60
N LEU A 213 -51.20 -78.96 6.30
CA LEU A 213 -50.52 -79.81 7.28
C LEU A 213 -51.47 -80.23 8.40
N LYS A 214 -52.29 -79.31 8.90
CA LYS A 214 -53.33 -79.61 9.89
C LYS A 214 -54.41 -80.54 9.33
N GLN A 215 -54.89 -80.29 8.10
CA GLN A 215 -55.82 -81.21 7.43
C GLN A 215 -55.22 -82.61 7.23
N LEU A 216 -53.90 -82.72 7.03
CA LEU A 216 -53.18 -83.99 6.94
C LEU A 216 -53.06 -84.69 8.30
N GLU A 217 -52.85 -83.96 9.41
CA GLU A 217 -52.91 -84.51 10.77
C GLU A 217 -54.33 -85.00 11.12
N ASP A 218 -55.36 -84.19 10.86
CA ASP A 218 -56.76 -84.56 11.06
C ASP A 218 -57.13 -85.79 10.21
N ALA A 219 -56.68 -85.86 8.95
CA ALA A 219 -56.87 -87.01 8.07
C ALA A 219 -56.09 -88.25 8.55
N LEU A 220 -54.86 -88.12 9.04
CA LEU A 220 -54.11 -89.22 9.67
C LEU A 220 -54.82 -89.75 10.91
N GLN A 221 -55.36 -88.85 11.74
CA GLN A 221 -56.13 -89.22 12.91
C GLN A 221 -57.44 -89.93 12.52
N GLN A 222 -58.11 -89.48 11.46
CA GLN A 222 -59.30 -90.11 10.91
C GLN A 222 -59.00 -91.47 10.25
N VAL A 223 -57.87 -91.63 9.55
CA VAL A 223 -57.40 -92.92 9.01
C VAL A 223 -57.05 -93.88 10.15
N ASN A 224 -56.45 -93.42 11.24
CA ASN A 224 -56.22 -94.25 12.42
C ASN A 224 -57.55 -94.71 13.06
N GLN A 225 -58.54 -93.82 13.21
CA GLN A 225 -59.89 -94.20 13.65
C GLN A 225 -60.57 -95.18 12.70
N GLN A 226 -60.44 -94.98 11.39
CA GLN A 226 -60.95 -95.92 10.38
C GLN A 226 -60.21 -97.26 10.41
N SER A 227 -58.91 -97.31 10.73
CA SER A 227 -58.18 -98.58 10.89
C SER A 227 -58.69 -99.40 12.08
N ALA A 228 -59.01 -98.73 13.20
CA ALA A 228 -59.66 -99.37 14.35
C ALA A 228 -61.09 -99.83 14.00
N ALA A 229 -61.82 -99.04 13.23
CA ALA A 229 -63.13 -99.42 12.71
C ALA A 229 -63.06 -100.56 11.67
N VAL A 230 -61.98 -100.67 10.89
CA VAL A 230 -61.74 -101.79 9.96
C VAL A 230 -61.36 -103.05 10.72
N ALA A 231 -60.56 -102.97 11.80
CA ALA A 231 -60.34 -104.10 12.69
C ALA A 231 -61.65 -104.60 13.31
N HIS A 232 -62.52 -103.68 13.76
CA HIS A 232 -63.86 -104.03 14.25
C HIS A 232 -64.77 -104.61 13.15
N ASN A 233 -64.73 -104.06 11.93
CA ASN A 233 -65.47 -104.60 10.79
C ASN A 233 -64.91 -105.93 10.27
N GLN A 234 -63.63 -106.26 10.49
CA GLN A 234 -63.10 -107.61 10.21
C GLN A 234 -63.72 -108.65 11.14
N THR A 235 -63.91 -108.33 12.43
CA THR A 235 -64.73 -109.18 13.33
C THR A 235 -66.19 -109.30 12.90
N LEU A 236 -66.75 -108.31 12.20
CA LEU A 236 -68.12 -108.37 11.66
C LEU A 236 -68.18 -109.04 10.28
N GLN A 237 -67.14 -108.98 9.44
CA GLN A 237 -67.12 -109.61 8.12
C GLN A 237 -67.13 -111.15 8.25
N VAL A 238 -66.44 -111.70 9.26
CA VAL A 238 -66.57 -113.10 9.66
C VAL A 238 -68.02 -113.50 9.96
N HIS A 239 -68.87 -112.54 10.33
CA HIS A 239 -70.30 -112.71 10.60
C HIS A 239 -71.20 -112.40 9.39
N VAL A 240 -70.70 -111.66 8.39
CA VAL A 240 -71.41 -111.31 7.14
C VAL A 240 -71.15 -112.33 6.04
N ASP A 241 -69.98 -112.97 6.00
CA ASP A 241 -69.71 -114.13 5.13
C ASP A 241 -70.59 -115.33 5.52
N GLN A 242 -71.09 -115.38 6.76
CA GLN A 242 -72.12 -116.32 7.20
C GLN A 242 -73.52 -116.04 6.64
N LEU A 243 -73.78 -114.83 6.10
CA LEU A 243 -75.09 -114.40 5.60
C LEU A 243 -75.14 -114.21 4.08
N ASN A 244 -74.06 -113.74 3.46
CA ASN A 244 -74.05 -113.40 2.03
C ASN A 244 -74.16 -114.59 1.05
N SER A 245 -74.36 -115.81 1.56
CA SER A 245 -74.82 -116.94 0.73
C SER A 245 -76.29 -116.81 0.27
N GLU A 246 -77.08 -115.92 0.88
CA GLU A 246 -78.56 -115.91 0.77
C GLU A 246 -79.16 -114.97 -0.29
N ILE A 247 -78.40 -114.04 -0.90
CA ILE A 247 -78.99 -112.84 -1.58
C ILE A 247 -78.80 -112.78 -3.12
N LYS A 248 -78.01 -113.68 -3.72
CA LYS A 248 -77.46 -113.50 -5.10
C LYS A 248 -78.49 -113.46 -6.26
N ASP A 249 -79.73 -113.92 -6.04
CA ASP A 249 -80.58 -114.44 -7.12
C ASP A 249 -81.54 -113.44 -7.81
N LEU A 250 -81.39 -112.11 -7.61
CA LEU A 250 -82.56 -111.21 -7.57
C LEU A 250 -82.71 -110.03 -8.57
N LYS A 251 -81.70 -109.56 -9.34
CA LYS A 251 -81.81 -108.25 -10.05
C LYS A 251 -80.91 -108.06 -11.30
N ASN A 252 -81.49 -107.85 -12.50
CA ASN A 252 -80.72 -107.59 -13.75
C ASN A 252 -81.60 -107.07 -14.96
N GLN A 253 -81.76 -105.75 -15.21
CA GLN A 253 -82.83 -105.26 -16.14
C GLN A 253 -82.60 -104.04 -17.10
N LEU A 254 -82.52 -102.78 -16.64
CA LEU A 254 -83.67 -101.86 -16.87
C LEU A 254 -83.61 -100.69 -17.91
N GLU A 255 -82.51 -99.94 -18.10
CA GLU A 255 -82.62 -98.51 -18.57
C GLU A 255 -82.17 -98.14 -20.02
N GLU A 256 -82.92 -97.26 -20.73
CA GLU A 256 -82.57 -96.68 -22.07
C GLU A 256 -83.26 -95.30 -22.37
N THR A 257 -82.77 -94.52 -23.39
CA THR A 257 -83.42 -93.42 -24.19
C THR A 257 -83.59 -91.93 -23.70
N ILE A 258 -82.74 -90.95 -24.14
CA ILE A 258 -82.97 -89.44 -24.13
C ILE A 258 -82.09 -88.67 -25.19
N ALA A 259 -82.59 -87.67 -25.99
CA ALA A 259 -81.81 -86.56 -26.69
C ALA A 259 -82.60 -85.52 -27.62
N LYS A 260 -82.19 -84.20 -27.74
CA LYS A 260 -82.27 -83.17 -28.90
C LYS A 260 -82.59 -81.64 -28.59
N ASN A 261 -81.92 -80.61 -29.23
CA ASN A 261 -82.31 -79.16 -29.63
C ASN A 261 -81.34 -77.91 -29.40
N ARG A 262 -81.29 -76.82 -30.26
CA ARG A 262 -80.64 -75.43 -30.06
C ARG A 262 -80.69 -74.35 -31.25
N ILE A 263 -80.50 -72.98 -31.06
CA ILE A 263 -79.94 -71.82 -31.95
C ILE A 263 -80.57 -70.32 -31.83
N LEU A 264 -79.83 -69.13 -31.96
CA LEU A 264 -80.17 -67.68 -32.45
C LEU A 264 -79.53 -66.31 -31.81
N SER A 265 -79.39 -65.11 -32.53
CA SER A 265 -79.45 -63.58 -32.13
C SER A 265 -78.26 -62.45 -32.22
N MET A 266 -78.48 -61.07 -32.45
CA MET A 266 -77.50 -59.83 -32.38
C MET A 266 -77.94 -58.26 -32.71
N GLU A 267 -77.20 -57.12 -32.31
CA GLU A 267 -76.99 -55.64 -32.88
C GLU A 267 -77.15 -54.18 -32.10
N ASN A 268 -76.41 -53.02 -32.46
CA ASN A 268 -76.64 -51.44 -32.37
C ASN A 268 -75.73 -50.29 -31.58
N SER A 269 -75.60 -48.92 -31.93
CA SER A 269 -75.10 -47.63 -31.14
C SER A 269 -74.72 -46.17 -31.83
N GLN A 270 -74.54 -44.94 -31.14
CA GLN A 270 -74.09 -43.50 -31.68
C GLN A 270 -73.68 -42.21 -30.72
N SER A 271 -73.32 -40.91 -31.16
CA SER A 271 -72.84 -39.63 -30.35
C SER A 271 -72.74 -38.09 -30.99
N SER A 272 -72.28 -36.94 -30.32
CA SER A 272 -72.27 -35.41 -30.77
C SER A 272 -71.35 -34.22 -30.06
N GLU A 273 -71.37 -32.85 -30.39
CA GLU A 273 -70.38 -31.66 -30.05
C GLU A 273 -70.80 -30.05 -30.04
N GLN A 274 -70.08 -29.01 -29.42
CA GLN A 274 -70.02 -27.43 -29.64
C GLN A 274 -69.12 -26.49 -28.64
N THR A 275 -68.85 -25.11 -28.47
CA THR A 275 -68.96 -23.64 -29.06
C THR A 275 -68.14 -22.45 -28.26
N LYS A 276 -67.97 -21.09 -28.64
CA LYS A 276 -67.07 -19.94 -28.02
C LYS A 276 -67.33 -18.33 -28.24
N LYS A 277 -66.81 -17.29 -27.41
CA LYS A 277 -66.61 -15.73 -27.60
C LYS A 277 -66.10 -14.87 -26.31
N PHE A 278 -65.85 -13.49 -26.06
CA PHE A 278 -65.32 -12.15 -26.66
C PHE A 278 -65.13 -10.87 -25.64
N ILE A 279 -64.48 -9.65 -25.92
CA ILE A 279 -64.16 -8.39 -25.02
C ILE A 279 -63.99 -6.94 -25.70
N GLN A 280 -64.19 -5.73 -25.03
CA GLN A 280 -63.40 -4.39 -25.02
C GLN A 280 -64.16 -3.01 -24.78
N ASP A 281 -63.58 -1.95 -24.10
CA ASP A 281 -63.67 -0.44 -24.38
C ASP A 281 -62.98 0.58 -23.36
N LEU A 282 -63.10 1.92 -23.57
CA LEU A 282 -62.25 3.14 -23.21
C LEU A 282 -62.55 3.97 -21.89
N GLU A 283 -61.95 5.13 -21.46
CA GLU A 283 -60.59 5.82 -21.40
C GLU A 283 -60.69 7.22 -20.65
N VAL A 284 -59.62 8.07 -20.54
CA VAL A 284 -59.48 9.54 -20.15
C VAL A 284 -59.35 9.91 -18.63
N LEU A 285 -58.66 10.97 -18.11
CA LEU A 285 -57.32 11.62 -18.32
C LEU A 285 -56.99 12.66 -17.18
N ASN A 286 -55.72 12.76 -16.73
CA ASN A 286 -55.01 13.93 -16.11
C ASN A 286 -54.76 14.07 -14.56
N ALA A 287 -53.64 14.76 -14.27
CA ALA A 287 -53.33 15.66 -13.14
C ALA A 287 -52.93 15.14 -11.73
N ARG A 288 -51.65 14.76 -11.54
CA ARG A 288 -50.87 15.13 -10.31
C ARG A 288 -49.34 15.04 -10.47
N ASN A 289 -48.64 16.18 -10.36
CA ASN A 289 -47.32 16.45 -9.72
C ASN A 289 -46.12 15.45 -9.85
N LYS A 290 -44.84 15.87 -9.90
CA LYS A 290 -44.21 17.20 -9.70
C LYS A 290 -42.75 17.23 -10.21
N GLN A 291 -42.19 18.43 -10.30
CA GLN A 291 -40.75 18.78 -10.20
C GLN A 291 -39.74 18.05 -11.11
N LYS A 292 -39.27 18.78 -12.14
CA LYS A 292 -37.83 19.04 -12.28
C LYS A 292 -37.55 20.46 -11.79
N VAL A 293 -36.50 20.63 -10.99
CA VAL A 293 -35.91 21.92 -10.60
C VAL A 293 -34.41 21.69 -10.47
N GLN A 294 -33.60 22.42 -11.22
CA GLN A 294 -32.62 23.41 -10.72
C GLN A 294 -31.51 23.64 -11.75
N GLU A 295 -31.28 24.89 -12.15
CA GLU A 295 -30.03 25.30 -12.81
C GLU A 295 -29.77 26.81 -12.62
N LEU A 296 -28.61 27.10 -12.01
CA LEU A 296 -27.78 28.33 -12.10
C LEU A 296 -28.31 29.71 -11.64
N GLN A 297 -27.35 30.56 -11.25
CA GLN A 297 -27.47 31.97 -10.81
C GLN A 297 -26.30 32.77 -11.41
N GLU A 298 -26.46 34.06 -11.78
CA GLU A 298 -25.30 35.00 -11.79
C GLU A 298 -25.63 36.52 -11.87
N SER A 299 -25.07 37.27 -10.90
CA SER A 299 -24.49 38.63 -10.92
C SER A 299 -25.00 39.84 -11.79
N THR A 300 -26.00 40.56 -11.28
CA THR A 300 -25.91 41.99 -10.80
C THR A 300 -25.03 43.08 -11.50
N THR A 301 -25.65 43.83 -12.44
CA THR A 301 -25.74 45.33 -12.61
C THR A 301 -24.58 46.39 -12.60
N LYS A 302 -24.63 47.30 -13.62
CA LYS A 302 -24.48 48.81 -13.60
C LYS A 302 -23.07 49.44 -13.37
N CYS A 303 -22.76 50.71 -13.73
CA CYS A 303 -23.57 51.87 -14.22
C CYS A 303 -22.79 52.83 -15.18
N SER A 304 -23.42 53.89 -15.72
CA SER A 304 -22.79 54.91 -16.62
C SER A 304 -23.34 56.36 -16.50
N LYS A 305 -22.42 57.31 -16.27
CA LYS A 305 -22.29 58.75 -16.68
C LYS A 305 -23.48 59.71 -16.96
N LEU A 306 -23.24 60.99 -16.56
CA LEU A 306 -23.63 62.33 -17.09
C LEU A 306 -24.87 63.10 -16.56
N GLN A 307 -24.62 64.30 -16.00
CA GLN A 307 -25.34 65.62 -16.09
C GLN A 307 -24.68 66.63 -15.08
N GLN A 308 -24.93 67.96 -15.03
CA GLN A 308 -24.85 69.06 -16.03
C GLN A 308 -24.89 70.46 -15.29
N GLU A 309 -24.54 71.57 -15.98
CA GLU A 309 -24.93 73.01 -15.73
C GLU A 309 -24.13 73.96 -14.79
N MET A 310 -24.20 75.27 -15.13
CA MET A 310 -23.54 76.45 -14.49
C MET A 310 -23.93 77.77 -15.24
N LYS A 311 -24.27 78.93 -14.61
CA LYS A 311 -24.11 80.33 -15.17
C LYS A 311 -24.64 81.56 -14.37
N GLU A 312 -24.07 82.74 -14.72
CA GLU A 312 -24.47 84.16 -14.49
C GLU A 312 -24.46 84.72 -13.02
N THR A 313 -24.48 86.03 -12.69
CA THR A 313 -24.73 87.33 -13.43
C THR A 313 -23.84 88.51 -12.89
N GLU A 314 -24.10 89.80 -13.24
CA GLU A 314 -23.26 91.00 -12.91
C GLU A 314 -24.09 92.34 -12.73
N GLY A 315 -23.50 93.46 -12.24
CA GLY A 315 -24.03 94.83 -12.43
C GLY A 315 -23.49 96.01 -11.54
N GLN A 316 -23.51 97.24 -12.12
CA GLN A 316 -23.48 98.64 -11.55
C GLN A 316 -22.20 99.51 -11.61
N LEU A 317 -22.30 100.69 -12.27
CA LEU A 317 -21.36 101.84 -12.21
C LEU A 317 -22.01 103.13 -12.80
N GLN A 318 -22.22 104.22 -12.03
CA GLN A 318 -22.33 105.65 -12.46
C GLN A 318 -22.85 106.59 -11.33
N VAL A 319 -22.47 107.89 -11.34
CA VAL A 319 -23.33 109.06 -10.96
C VAL A 319 -22.63 110.45 -11.03
N MET A 320 -21.34 110.57 -10.69
CA MET A 320 -20.75 111.87 -10.29
C MET A 320 -20.32 112.79 -11.45
N LYS A 321 -21.13 113.80 -11.82
CA LYS A 321 -20.68 115.02 -12.57
C LYS A 321 -21.72 116.16 -12.58
N ARG A 322 -21.35 117.38 -12.12
CA ARG A 322 -21.90 118.76 -12.45
C ARG A 322 -21.69 119.75 -11.28
N GLN A 323 -21.07 120.91 -11.54
CA GLN A 323 -21.26 122.25 -10.90
C GLN A 323 -20.05 123.17 -11.19
N MET A 324 -20.27 124.42 -11.65
CA MET A 324 -19.30 125.55 -11.77
C MET A 324 -20.03 126.84 -12.24
N ASP A 325 -19.30 127.97 -12.32
CA ASP A 325 -19.53 129.21 -13.12
C ASP A 325 -20.45 130.37 -12.63
N LYS A 326 -19.81 131.49 -12.21
CA LYS A 326 -20.23 132.92 -12.35
C LYS A 326 -19.19 133.86 -11.68
N MET A 327 -18.72 134.94 -12.35
CA MET A 327 -18.08 136.20 -11.83
C MET A 327 -17.11 136.85 -12.85
N ARG A 328 -17.13 138.21 -13.05
CA ARG A 328 -16.05 139.07 -13.66
C ARG A 328 -16.47 140.55 -13.87
N GLN A 329 -15.93 141.55 -13.14
CA GLN A 329 -15.94 142.99 -13.54
C GLN A 329 -15.01 143.93 -12.72
N ASP A 330 -14.93 145.21 -13.14
CA ASP A 330 -14.44 146.46 -12.48
C ASP A 330 -12.93 146.86 -12.48
N TYR A 331 -12.63 148.11 -12.94
CA TYR A 331 -11.31 148.79 -13.16
C TYR A 331 -11.55 150.26 -13.65
N GLU A 332 -10.72 151.33 -13.57
CA GLU A 332 -9.59 151.85 -12.73
C GLU A 332 -9.43 153.39 -13.02
N GLU A 333 -8.99 154.24 -12.07
CA GLU A 333 -8.92 155.72 -12.21
C GLU A 333 -7.94 156.41 -11.21
N LYS A 334 -6.62 156.67 -11.49
CA LYS A 334 -5.74 157.25 -10.41
C LYS A 334 -4.36 157.94 -10.65
N GLN A 335 -3.94 158.31 -11.86
CA GLN A 335 -2.50 158.52 -12.14
C GLN A 335 -1.73 159.69 -11.44
N ALA A 336 -2.20 160.94 -11.49
CA ALA A 336 -1.30 162.05 -11.89
C ALA A 336 -0.43 162.81 -10.83
N ARG A 337 -0.46 162.52 -9.52
CA ARG A 337 0.06 163.42 -8.45
C ARG A 337 1.60 163.39 -8.22
N LEU A 338 2.41 163.34 -9.28
CA LEU A 338 3.69 162.59 -9.26
C LEU A 338 5.03 163.36 -9.17
N GLN A 339 5.17 164.60 -9.65
CA GLN A 339 6.50 165.05 -10.13
C GLN A 339 7.41 165.87 -9.19
N GLN A 340 6.95 166.85 -8.41
CA GLN A 340 7.90 167.70 -7.64
C GLN A 340 8.51 166.99 -6.42
N THR A 341 7.92 165.87 -5.99
CA THR A 341 8.48 164.93 -5.01
C THR A 341 9.82 164.33 -5.47
N ALA A 342 10.12 164.36 -6.78
CA ALA A 342 11.19 163.60 -7.40
C ALA A 342 12.63 164.00 -7.02
N SER A 343 12.89 165.21 -6.54
CA SER A 343 14.28 165.71 -6.38
C SER A 343 14.97 165.32 -5.06
N VAL A 344 14.30 165.49 -3.92
CA VAL A 344 14.75 164.85 -2.66
C VAL A 344 14.59 163.33 -2.75
N SER A 345 13.59 162.87 -3.50
CA SER A 345 13.50 161.49 -3.95
C SER A 345 14.65 161.07 -4.88
N THR A 346 15.49 161.92 -5.48
CA THR A 346 16.62 161.42 -6.30
C THR A 346 17.76 160.89 -5.44
N SER A 347 18.21 161.61 -4.41
CA SER A 347 19.24 161.07 -3.49
C SER A 347 18.69 159.96 -2.59
N GLN A 348 17.43 160.05 -2.18
CA GLN A 348 16.76 158.95 -1.48
C GLN A 348 16.56 157.74 -2.41
N THR A 349 16.26 157.92 -3.70
CA THR A 349 16.25 156.80 -4.67
C THR A 349 17.63 156.38 -5.13
N GLU A 350 18.70 157.16 -4.95
CA GLU A 350 20.08 156.66 -5.13
C GLU A 350 20.40 155.64 -4.04
N ASN A 351 20.14 155.99 -2.78
CA ASN A 351 20.31 155.09 -1.64
C ASN A 351 19.35 153.89 -1.71
N LEU A 352 18.10 154.09 -2.14
CA LEU A 352 17.17 152.98 -2.38
C LEU A 352 17.53 152.17 -3.64
N LYS A 353 18.16 152.72 -4.69
CA LYS A 353 18.70 151.97 -5.82
C LYS A 353 19.85 151.09 -5.36
N GLU A 354 20.75 151.59 -4.51
CA GLU A 354 21.84 150.77 -3.96
C GLU A 354 21.30 149.67 -3.04
N ALA A 355 20.31 149.98 -2.19
CA ALA A 355 19.62 148.99 -1.37
C ALA A 355 18.85 147.97 -2.22
N VAL A 356 18.16 148.38 -3.29
CA VAL A 356 17.49 147.49 -4.26
C VAL A 356 18.50 146.68 -5.06
N SER A 357 19.68 147.21 -5.38
CA SER A 357 20.75 146.47 -6.06
C SER A 357 21.31 145.37 -5.15
N LYS A 358 21.55 145.69 -3.87
CA LYS A 358 21.94 144.70 -2.85
C LYS A 358 20.85 143.65 -2.65
N LEU A 359 19.61 144.05 -2.38
CA LEU A 359 18.46 143.15 -2.26
C LEU A 359 18.20 142.33 -3.54
N SER A 360 18.52 142.84 -4.73
CA SER A 360 18.43 142.09 -5.98
C SER A 360 19.56 141.07 -6.13
N GLY A 361 20.76 141.36 -5.61
CA GLY A 361 21.85 140.41 -5.48
C GLY A 361 21.51 139.30 -4.49
N ASP A 362 21.00 139.67 -3.31
CA ASP A 362 20.55 138.75 -2.27
C ASP A 362 19.37 137.89 -2.77
N MET A 363 18.41 138.46 -3.51
CA MET A 363 17.32 137.70 -4.14
C MET A 363 17.83 136.71 -5.18
N GLU A 364 18.83 137.06 -6.01
CA GLU A 364 19.39 136.15 -7.00
C GLU A 364 20.28 135.07 -6.36
N ALA A 365 20.91 135.37 -5.21
CA ALA A 365 21.59 134.37 -4.38
C ALA A 365 20.59 133.38 -3.75
N LEU A 366 19.56 133.87 -3.06
CA LEU A 366 18.47 133.07 -2.49
C LEU A 366 17.72 132.26 -3.56
N LYS A 367 17.58 132.79 -4.78
CA LYS A 367 17.02 132.08 -5.92
C LYS A 367 17.92 130.92 -6.37
N LYS A 368 19.25 131.11 -6.44
CA LYS A 368 20.21 130.03 -6.71
C LYS A 368 20.25 128.98 -5.60
N GLU A 369 20.20 129.37 -4.33
CA GLU A 369 20.07 128.45 -3.20
C GLU A 369 18.78 127.63 -3.29
N ARG A 370 17.65 128.28 -3.63
CA ARG A 370 16.37 127.61 -3.86
C ARG A 370 16.43 126.66 -5.06
N GLU A 371 17.08 127.04 -6.16
CA GLU A 371 17.28 126.19 -7.33
C GLU A 371 18.16 124.97 -6.98
N MET A 372 19.26 125.15 -6.25
CA MET A 372 20.09 124.04 -5.73
C MET A 372 19.27 123.12 -4.81
N MET A 373 18.52 123.66 -3.84
CA MET A 373 17.63 122.89 -2.98
C MET A 373 16.57 122.10 -3.77
N ILE A 374 15.98 122.71 -4.80
CA ILE A 374 15.03 122.03 -5.70
C ILE A 374 15.71 120.87 -6.42
N THR A 375 16.91 121.03 -6.96
CA THR A 375 17.64 119.91 -7.61
C THR A 375 18.02 118.81 -6.62
N ALA A 376 18.42 119.15 -5.39
CA ALA A 376 18.71 118.18 -4.33
C ALA A 376 17.46 117.37 -3.95
N HIS A 377 16.32 118.04 -3.74
CA HIS A 377 15.04 117.37 -3.48
C HIS A 377 14.56 116.52 -4.68
N GLN A 378 14.74 116.99 -5.92
CA GLN A 378 14.42 116.22 -7.12
C GLN A 378 15.27 114.94 -7.22
N ASN A 379 16.58 115.03 -6.97
CA ASN A 379 17.48 113.89 -6.93
C ASN A 379 17.09 112.89 -5.83
N GLN A 380 16.76 113.37 -4.63
CA GLN A 380 16.27 112.53 -3.53
C GLN A 380 14.93 111.84 -3.88
N ILE A 381 14.00 112.56 -4.53
CA ILE A 381 12.73 112.01 -5.00
C ILE A 381 12.97 110.91 -6.06
N GLU A 382 13.90 111.10 -6.99
CA GLU A 382 14.17 110.08 -8.02
C GLU A 382 14.95 108.88 -7.48
N GLN A 383 15.85 109.07 -6.50
CA GLN A 383 16.46 107.96 -5.74
C GLN A 383 15.40 107.14 -4.98
N LEU A 384 14.43 107.82 -4.34
CA LEU A 384 13.31 107.14 -3.69
C LEU A 384 12.43 106.40 -4.70
N ARG A 385 12.11 107.01 -5.85
CA ARG A 385 11.37 106.37 -6.94
C ARG A 385 12.09 105.14 -7.47
N GLU A 386 13.41 105.19 -7.69
CA GLU A 386 14.19 104.03 -8.15
C GLU A 386 14.26 102.93 -7.09
N SER A 387 14.41 103.30 -5.81
CA SER A 387 14.32 102.35 -4.70
C SER A 387 12.93 101.67 -4.65
N PHE A 388 11.84 102.41 -4.84
CA PHE A 388 10.51 101.82 -4.94
C PHE A 388 10.31 100.97 -6.21
N ARG A 389 10.80 101.40 -7.39
CA ARG A 389 10.78 100.60 -8.62
C ARG A 389 11.52 99.27 -8.42
N SER A 390 12.74 99.32 -7.90
CA SER A 390 13.55 98.15 -7.57
C SER A 390 12.82 97.21 -6.60
N ARG A 391 12.28 97.73 -5.48
CA ARG A 391 11.53 96.93 -4.49
C ARG A 391 10.24 96.32 -5.04
N ILE A 392 9.54 97.01 -5.95
CA ILE A 392 8.36 96.46 -6.65
C ILE A 392 8.80 95.32 -7.58
N THR A 393 9.81 95.53 -8.44
CA THR A 393 10.28 94.46 -9.34
C THR A 393 10.83 93.24 -8.60
N GLU A 394 11.36 93.40 -7.39
CA GLU A 394 11.77 92.25 -6.56
C GLU A 394 10.57 91.58 -5.89
N ALA A 395 9.54 92.34 -5.47
CA ALA A 395 8.26 91.80 -5.00
C ALA A 395 7.55 90.99 -6.08
N ASP A 396 7.54 91.46 -7.33
CA ASP A 396 6.92 90.76 -8.48
C ASP A 396 7.58 89.39 -8.78
N LYS A 397 8.85 89.19 -8.38
CA LYS A 397 9.56 87.90 -8.52
C LYS A 397 9.21 86.89 -7.42
N TRP A 398 8.72 87.34 -6.26
CA TRP A 398 8.43 86.44 -5.13
C TRP A 398 7.34 85.40 -5.44
N PRO A 399 6.20 85.74 -6.08
CA PRO A 399 5.22 84.75 -6.53
C PRO A 399 5.81 83.67 -7.43
N GLY A 400 6.70 84.05 -8.36
CA GLY A 400 7.40 83.11 -9.24
C GLY A 400 8.29 82.14 -8.46
N ARG A 401 9.18 82.67 -7.61
CA ARG A 401 10.05 81.84 -6.74
C ARG A 401 9.25 80.94 -5.79
N MET A 402 8.11 81.40 -5.29
CA MET A 402 7.24 80.63 -4.40
C MET A 402 6.56 79.48 -5.16
N GLU A 403 6.03 79.71 -6.36
CA GLU A 403 5.43 78.63 -7.15
C GLU A 403 6.49 77.64 -7.68
N GLU A 404 7.72 78.10 -7.97
CA GLU A 404 8.86 77.22 -8.26
C GLU A 404 9.23 76.33 -7.05
N ALA A 405 9.27 76.90 -5.85
CA ALA A 405 9.51 76.15 -4.61
C ALA A 405 8.38 75.14 -4.33
N LEU A 406 7.11 75.55 -4.45
CA LEU A 406 5.95 74.68 -4.30
C LEU A 406 5.92 73.56 -5.36
N LYS A 407 6.28 73.88 -6.61
CA LYS A 407 6.41 72.88 -7.69
C LYS A 407 7.52 71.88 -7.40
N LYS A 408 8.67 72.35 -6.88
CA LYS A 408 9.78 71.49 -6.47
C LYS A 408 9.38 70.56 -5.32
N GLU A 409 8.72 71.05 -4.27
CA GLU A 409 8.27 70.17 -3.18
C GLU A 409 7.14 69.22 -3.59
N ARG A 410 6.19 69.65 -4.45
CA ARG A 410 5.22 68.73 -5.06
C ARG A 410 5.93 67.61 -5.85
N GLN A 411 7.03 67.91 -6.54
CA GLN A 411 7.83 66.92 -7.27
C GLN A 411 8.64 66.01 -6.33
N ASN A 412 9.24 66.55 -5.26
CA ASN A 412 9.93 65.77 -4.21
C ASN A 412 8.96 64.80 -3.53
N HIS A 413 7.74 65.25 -3.20
CA HIS A 413 6.70 64.39 -2.63
C HIS A 413 6.22 63.33 -3.61
N ALA A 414 6.03 63.67 -4.90
CA ALA A 414 5.63 62.70 -5.92
C ALA A 414 6.68 61.59 -6.13
N THR A 415 7.97 61.95 -6.16
CA THR A 415 9.08 60.98 -6.26
C THR A 415 9.18 60.12 -5.00
N GLY A 416 9.17 60.72 -3.80
CA GLY A 416 9.22 59.97 -2.54
C GLY A 416 8.03 59.03 -2.32
N MET A 417 6.83 59.40 -2.79
CA MET A 417 5.65 58.51 -2.79
C MET A 417 5.82 57.33 -3.74
N HIS A 418 6.36 57.53 -4.94
CA HIS A 418 6.62 56.44 -5.89
C HIS A 418 7.77 55.52 -5.42
N GLU A 419 8.82 56.07 -4.80
CA GLU A 419 9.87 55.29 -4.15
C GLU A 419 9.34 54.46 -2.98
N LEU A 420 8.34 54.96 -2.22
CA LEU A 420 7.67 54.18 -1.18
C LEU A 420 6.79 53.08 -1.78
N GLU A 421 6.02 53.40 -2.82
CA GLU A 421 5.18 52.46 -3.56
C GLU A 421 6.00 51.28 -4.13
N ASN A 422 7.17 51.58 -4.71
CA ASN A 422 8.05 50.56 -5.28
C ASN A 422 8.72 49.69 -4.20
N ARG A 423 9.21 50.29 -3.10
CA ARG A 423 9.71 49.52 -1.94
C ARG A 423 8.65 48.61 -1.32
N LEU A 424 7.37 49.02 -1.29
CA LEU A 424 6.28 48.17 -0.83
C LEU A 424 6.01 46.99 -1.79
N LYS A 425 6.09 47.20 -3.11
CA LYS A 425 6.02 46.11 -4.11
C LYS A 425 7.19 45.14 -3.98
N GLU A 426 8.41 45.65 -3.83
CA GLU A 426 9.63 44.86 -3.64
C GLU A 426 9.54 44.00 -2.37
N ASN A 427 9.15 44.59 -1.24
CA ASN A 427 8.92 43.86 0.01
C ASN A 427 7.86 42.77 -0.15
N PHE A 428 6.71 43.07 -0.77
CA PHE A 428 5.65 42.09 -1.00
C PHE A 428 6.10 40.93 -1.90
N ILE A 429 6.88 41.20 -2.95
CA ILE A 429 7.46 40.17 -3.82
C ILE A 429 8.48 39.31 -3.05
N MET A 430 9.30 39.92 -2.20
CA MET A 430 10.25 39.22 -1.33
C MET A 430 9.53 38.30 -0.32
N GLU A 431 8.50 38.79 0.37
CA GLU A 431 7.67 38.00 1.30
C GLU A 431 6.99 36.83 0.58
N LEU A 432 6.39 37.07 -0.59
CA LEU A 432 5.77 36.03 -1.41
C LEU A 432 6.79 34.98 -1.88
N GLN A 433 8.03 35.38 -2.20
CA GLN A 433 9.10 34.46 -2.55
C GLN A 433 9.60 33.65 -1.35
N ILE A 434 9.71 34.27 -0.18
CA ILE A 434 10.05 33.60 1.09
C ILE A 434 9.00 32.55 1.45
N GLU A 435 7.70 32.88 1.37
CA GLU A 435 6.65 31.92 1.71
C GLU A 435 6.57 30.77 0.69
N LYS A 436 6.74 31.08 -0.60
CA LYS A 436 6.89 30.08 -1.66
C LYS A 436 8.08 29.15 -1.42
N GLN A 437 9.21 29.67 -0.93
CA GLN A 437 10.36 28.85 -0.55
C GLN A 437 10.03 27.94 0.64
N LYS A 438 9.42 28.46 1.72
CA LYS A 438 8.99 27.62 2.86
C LYS A 438 8.06 26.48 2.43
N HIS A 439 7.09 26.76 1.55
CA HIS A 439 6.19 25.75 1.01
C HIS A 439 6.95 24.72 0.13
N GLN A 440 7.92 25.16 -0.67
CA GLN A 440 8.75 24.25 -1.47
C GLN A 440 9.64 23.35 -0.59
N GLU A 441 10.25 23.90 0.46
CA GLU A 441 11.01 23.14 1.45
C GLU A 441 10.14 22.14 2.23
N LEU A 442 8.91 22.52 2.57
CA LEU A 442 7.94 21.65 3.24
C LEU A 442 7.50 20.49 2.34
N LEU A 443 7.19 20.75 1.07
CA LEU A 443 6.91 19.70 0.07
C LEU A 443 8.13 18.78 -0.13
N GLN A 444 9.35 19.33 -0.09
CA GLN A 444 10.58 18.56 -0.21
C GLN A 444 10.86 17.70 1.03
N LYS A 445 10.45 18.14 2.24
CA LYS A 445 10.43 17.30 3.45
C LYS A 445 9.46 16.14 3.28
N TYR A 446 8.18 16.40 3.04
CA TYR A 446 7.18 15.35 2.85
C TYR A 446 7.54 14.33 1.75
N HIS A 447 8.19 14.76 0.67
CA HIS A 447 8.67 13.85 -0.38
C HIS A 447 9.88 13.00 0.08
N ASN A 448 10.79 13.55 0.89
CA ASN A 448 11.86 12.76 1.51
C ASN A 448 11.31 11.77 2.54
N ASP A 449 10.37 12.21 3.39
CA ASP A 449 9.75 11.40 4.44
C ASP A 449 9.00 10.21 3.82
N ALA A 450 8.14 10.47 2.84
CA ALA A 450 7.44 9.42 2.07
C ALA A 450 8.39 8.42 1.40
N ARG A 451 9.56 8.87 0.92
CA ARG A 451 10.60 8.00 0.35
C ARG A 451 11.35 7.20 1.43
N VAL A 452 11.50 7.73 2.64
CA VAL A 452 12.04 6.99 3.79
C VAL A 452 11.06 5.89 4.20
N ASP A 453 9.77 6.20 4.30
CA ASP A 453 8.71 5.22 4.56
C ASP A 453 8.63 4.15 3.46
N GLU A 454 8.63 4.54 2.19
CA GLU A 454 8.71 3.63 1.04
C GLU A 454 9.91 2.67 1.17
N SER A 455 11.09 3.20 1.51
CA SER A 455 12.29 2.38 1.74
C SER A 455 12.17 1.46 2.96
N GLN A 456 11.36 1.82 3.96
CA GLN A 456 11.15 1.03 5.17
C GLN A 456 10.18 -0.11 4.90
N VAL A 457 9.07 0.16 4.22
CA VAL A 457 8.11 -0.87 3.81
C VAL A 457 8.75 -1.83 2.81
N LYS A 458 9.58 -1.35 1.86
CA LYS A 458 10.50 -2.21 1.06
C LYS A 458 11.28 -3.16 1.95
N ARG A 459 12.08 -2.64 2.88
CA ARG A 459 12.97 -3.45 3.73
C ARG A 459 12.20 -4.42 4.62
N GLN A 460 11.01 -4.04 5.09
CA GLN A 460 10.11 -4.95 5.78
C GLN A 460 9.65 -6.06 4.84
N LEU A 461 9.21 -5.77 3.61
CA LEU A 461 8.86 -6.79 2.62
C LEU A 461 10.03 -7.69 2.22
N ASP A 462 11.19 -7.12 1.91
CA ASP A 462 12.37 -7.87 1.48
C ASP A 462 12.82 -8.81 2.60
N ASN A 463 12.76 -8.36 3.85
CA ASN A 463 12.92 -9.22 5.01
C ASN A 463 11.85 -10.31 4.99
N LEU A 464 10.56 -9.96 5.04
CA LEU A 464 9.44 -10.92 5.14
C LEU A 464 9.44 -11.98 4.00
N HIS A 465 9.84 -11.60 2.79
CA HIS A 465 9.99 -12.51 1.66
C HIS A 465 11.20 -13.43 1.78
N ASN A 466 12.39 -12.88 2.08
CA ASN A 466 13.60 -13.69 2.27
C ASN A 466 13.46 -14.64 3.45
N HIS A 467 12.72 -14.20 4.47
CA HIS A 467 12.33 -14.99 5.62
C HIS A 467 11.41 -16.13 5.14
N TYR A 468 10.15 -15.92 4.71
CA TYR A 468 9.24 -17.05 4.36
C TYR A 468 9.79 -18.07 3.34
N LYS A 469 10.72 -17.65 2.47
CA LYS A 469 11.48 -18.54 1.58
C LYS A 469 12.32 -19.58 2.34
N MET A 470 12.84 -19.24 3.51
CA MET A 470 13.55 -20.11 4.46
C MET A 470 12.62 -21.09 5.19
N GLU A 471 11.49 -20.68 5.77
CA GLU A 471 10.51 -21.63 6.33
C GLU A 471 9.99 -22.59 5.25
N ILE A 472 9.67 -22.09 4.05
CA ILE A 472 9.31 -22.95 2.92
C ILE A 472 10.44 -23.94 2.60
N SER A 473 11.70 -23.53 2.60
CA SER A 473 12.84 -24.43 2.40
C SER A 473 13.04 -25.43 3.54
N ASN A 474 12.76 -25.03 4.78
CA ASN A 474 12.85 -25.88 5.98
C ASN A 474 11.73 -26.94 5.99
N LEU A 475 10.49 -26.54 5.70
CA LEU A 475 9.34 -27.44 5.56
C LEU A 475 9.55 -28.44 4.41
N HIS A 476 10.11 -28.02 3.27
CA HIS A 476 10.50 -28.95 2.20
C HIS A 476 11.56 -29.98 2.68
N LYS A 477 12.56 -29.55 3.47
CA LYS A 477 13.57 -30.44 4.05
C LYS A 477 12.95 -31.43 5.05
N GLN A 478 12.12 -30.96 5.98
CA GLN A 478 11.42 -31.80 6.95
C GLN A 478 10.48 -32.81 6.27
N LEU A 479 9.78 -32.39 5.21
CA LEU A 479 8.91 -33.26 4.41
C LEU A 479 9.72 -34.32 3.64
N ALA A 480 10.90 -33.99 3.13
CA ALA A 480 11.82 -34.96 2.53
C ALA A 480 12.36 -35.97 3.58
N GLU A 481 12.80 -35.48 4.74
CA GLU A 481 13.28 -36.33 5.85
C GLU A 481 12.17 -37.26 6.37
N ASN A 482 10.93 -36.77 6.50
CA ASN A 482 9.81 -37.59 6.98
C ASN A 482 9.34 -38.60 5.91
N LYS A 483 9.39 -38.26 4.61
CA LYS A 483 9.21 -39.24 3.53
C LYS A 483 10.27 -40.34 3.56
N ALA A 484 11.54 -39.98 3.79
CA ALA A 484 12.63 -40.95 3.92
C ALA A 484 12.44 -41.88 5.13
N LYS A 485 12.06 -41.34 6.30
CA LYS A 485 11.71 -42.14 7.50
C LYS A 485 10.55 -43.09 7.23
N ALA A 486 9.46 -42.60 6.61
CA ALA A 486 8.28 -43.40 6.29
C ALA A 486 8.62 -44.56 5.34
N CYS A 487 9.38 -44.30 4.27
CA CYS A 487 9.86 -45.33 3.34
C CYS A 487 10.76 -46.35 4.04
N ALA A 488 11.65 -45.92 4.94
CA ALA A 488 12.48 -46.83 5.73
C ALA A 488 11.66 -47.74 6.66
N THR A 489 10.59 -47.21 7.30
CA THR A 489 9.67 -48.04 8.09
C THR A 489 8.85 -48.99 7.22
N GLU A 490 8.35 -48.55 6.07
CA GLU A 490 7.60 -49.40 5.13
C GLU A 490 8.47 -50.56 4.64
N ASN A 491 9.74 -50.29 4.28
CA ASN A 491 10.69 -51.33 3.89
C ASN A 491 10.94 -52.32 5.03
N SER A 492 11.09 -51.89 6.29
CA SER A 492 11.24 -52.83 7.40
C SER A 492 9.96 -53.64 7.71
N PHE A 493 8.76 -53.15 7.36
CA PHE A 493 7.53 -53.94 7.40
C PHE A 493 7.37 -54.86 6.18
N ARG A 494 7.98 -54.51 5.04
CA ARG A 494 8.06 -55.39 3.87
C ARG A 494 9.02 -56.55 4.13
N ASP A 495 10.16 -56.28 4.78
CA ASP A 495 11.07 -57.29 5.32
C ASP A 495 10.35 -58.21 6.33
N GLU A 496 9.51 -57.65 7.22
CA GLU A 496 8.67 -58.41 8.17
C GLU A 496 7.80 -59.43 7.48
N ILE A 497 6.98 -58.96 6.55
CA ILE A 497 6.04 -59.80 5.82
C ILE A 497 6.79 -60.86 5.00
N SER A 498 8.02 -60.57 4.53
CA SER A 498 8.87 -61.56 3.87
C SER A 498 9.46 -62.61 4.83
N SER A 499 9.76 -62.25 6.08
CA SER A 499 10.27 -63.16 7.12
C SER A 499 9.16 -64.07 7.63
N LEU A 500 8.02 -63.47 8.02
CA LEU A 500 6.86 -64.20 8.53
C LEU A 500 6.29 -65.18 7.47
N LYS A 501 6.28 -64.81 6.19
CA LYS A 501 5.89 -65.73 5.11
C LYS A 501 6.80 -66.96 5.02
N LYS A 502 8.13 -66.81 5.19
CA LYS A 502 9.03 -67.99 5.21
C LYS A 502 8.71 -68.91 6.39
N ILE A 503 8.49 -68.34 7.58
CA ILE A 503 8.14 -69.12 8.78
C ILE A 503 6.80 -69.84 8.59
N ILE A 504 5.81 -69.20 7.95
CA ILE A 504 4.52 -69.84 7.61
C ILE A 504 4.75 -71.02 6.65
N ASN A 505 5.47 -70.83 5.54
CA ASN A 505 5.81 -71.90 4.62
C ASN A 505 6.56 -73.06 5.31
N GLU A 506 7.55 -72.78 6.17
CA GLU A 506 8.28 -73.80 6.94
C GLU A 506 7.39 -74.59 7.91
N LEU A 507 6.30 -73.98 8.41
CA LEU A 507 5.31 -74.65 9.27
C LEU A 507 4.31 -75.47 8.44
N GLU A 508 3.87 -74.95 7.29
CA GLU A 508 3.00 -75.66 6.35
C GLU A 508 3.70 -76.91 5.77
N GLU A 509 4.97 -76.83 5.41
CA GLU A 509 5.79 -77.98 4.98
C GLU A 509 5.93 -79.03 6.09
N ARG A 510 6.11 -78.61 7.35
CA ARG A 510 6.17 -79.53 8.50
C ARG A 510 4.84 -80.22 8.78
N LEU A 511 3.72 -79.50 8.66
CA LEU A 511 2.38 -80.08 8.82
C LEU A 511 2.11 -81.11 7.72
N ALA A 512 2.36 -80.78 6.45
CA ALA A 512 2.23 -81.71 5.33
C ALA A 512 3.10 -82.98 5.50
N HIS A 513 4.30 -82.85 6.08
CA HIS A 513 5.15 -84.01 6.39
C HIS A 513 4.62 -84.86 7.56
N ILE A 514 3.97 -84.26 8.55
CA ILE A 514 3.29 -84.98 9.64
C ILE A 514 2.06 -85.73 9.10
N ASP A 515 1.24 -85.08 8.28
CA ASP A 515 0.02 -85.66 7.73
C ASP A 515 0.33 -86.84 6.80
N THR A 516 1.26 -86.69 5.85
CA THR A 516 1.73 -87.80 5.00
C THR A 516 2.37 -88.94 5.80
N GLY A 517 3.07 -88.63 6.89
CA GLY A 517 3.59 -89.62 7.83
C GLY A 517 2.51 -90.35 8.65
N ALA A 518 1.36 -89.71 8.88
CA ALA A 518 0.19 -90.33 9.52
C ALA A 518 -0.60 -91.20 8.53
N GLU A 519 -0.80 -90.74 7.29
CA GLU A 519 -1.43 -91.52 6.22
C GLU A 519 -0.66 -92.81 5.92
N SER A 520 0.68 -92.73 5.82
CA SER A 520 1.54 -93.91 5.60
C SER A 520 1.35 -94.97 6.70
N LYS A 521 1.34 -94.57 7.98
CA LYS A 521 1.05 -95.49 9.11
C LYS A 521 -0.37 -96.03 9.08
N MET A 522 -1.34 -95.23 8.64
CA MET A 522 -2.73 -95.70 8.48
C MET A 522 -2.87 -96.75 7.36
N GLN A 523 -2.11 -96.61 6.27
CA GLN A 523 -2.05 -97.62 5.21
C GLN A 523 -1.39 -98.91 5.71
N GLU A 524 -0.29 -98.82 6.45
CA GLU A 524 0.37 -100.00 7.05
C GLU A 524 -0.55 -100.76 8.00
N LEU A 525 -1.27 -100.06 8.88
CA LEU A 525 -2.25 -100.66 9.79
C LEU A 525 -3.43 -101.32 9.05
N LYS A 526 -3.86 -100.74 7.92
CA LYS A 526 -4.90 -101.35 7.06
C LYS A 526 -4.42 -102.63 6.38
N HIS A 527 -3.16 -102.68 5.93
CA HIS A 527 -2.58 -103.90 5.37
C HIS A 527 -2.51 -105.01 6.42
N ARG A 528 -1.90 -104.75 7.58
CA ARG A 528 -1.79 -105.73 8.68
C ARG A 528 -3.16 -106.28 9.13
N LEU A 529 -4.21 -105.45 9.10
CA LEU A 529 -5.58 -105.88 9.43
C LEU A 529 -6.19 -106.77 8.33
N HIS A 530 -5.88 -106.53 7.06
CA HIS A 530 -6.27 -107.40 5.95
C HIS A 530 -5.52 -108.75 6.00
N ASP A 531 -4.22 -108.74 6.31
CA ASP A 531 -3.40 -109.96 6.40
C ASP A 531 -3.95 -110.90 7.50
N VAL A 532 -4.20 -110.37 8.70
CA VAL A 532 -4.80 -111.12 9.82
C VAL A 532 -6.23 -111.60 9.51
N GLN A 533 -7.00 -110.86 8.70
CA GLN A 533 -8.31 -111.31 8.23
C GLN A 533 -8.19 -112.52 7.29
N SER A 534 -7.21 -112.51 6.38
CA SER A 534 -6.94 -113.64 5.48
C SER A 534 -6.47 -114.89 6.24
N GLU A 535 -5.57 -114.74 7.21
CA GLU A 535 -5.15 -115.84 8.09
C GLU A 535 -6.34 -116.45 8.86
N LEU A 536 -7.27 -115.62 9.34
CA LEU A 536 -8.48 -116.08 10.02
C LEU A 536 -9.38 -116.90 9.08
N ASP A 537 -9.66 -116.41 7.87
CA ASP A 537 -10.50 -117.09 6.90
C ASP A 537 -9.88 -118.44 6.45
N GLU A 538 -8.56 -118.49 6.26
CA GLU A 538 -7.82 -119.74 6.00
C GLU A 538 -7.96 -120.75 7.14
N THR A 539 -7.80 -120.32 8.42
CA THR A 539 -7.98 -121.24 9.55
C THR A 539 -9.42 -121.76 9.70
N MET A 540 -10.42 -120.94 9.32
CA MET A 540 -11.81 -121.36 9.28
C MET A 540 -12.08 -122.41 8.19
N GLU A 541 -11.46 -122.29 7.01
CA GLU A 541 -11.59 -123.29 5.95
C GLU A 541 -10.87 -124.60 6.29
N VAL A 542 -9.70 -124.55 6.94
CA VAL A 542 -9.02 -125.74 7.48
C VAL A 542 -9.87 -126.44 8.54
N LEU A 543 -10.48 -125.71 9.48
CA LEU A 543 -11.38 -126.27 10.49
C LEU A 543 -12.62 -126.93 9.86
N LYS A 544 -13.18 -126.32 8.82
CA LYS A 544 -14.30 -126.91 8.05
C LYS A 544 -13.86 -128.22 7.41
N LYS A 545 -12.71 -128.25 6.73
CA LYS A 545 -12.21 -129.45 6.05
C LYS A 545 -11.97 -130.61 7.04
N GLN A 546 -11.32 -130.35 8.17
CA GLN A 546 -11.11 -131.36 9.23
C GLN A 546 -12.44 -131.92 9.78
N LYS A 547 -13.49 -131.10 9.84
CA LYS A 547 -14.82 -131.52 10.27
C LYS A 547 -15.51 -132.41 9.22
N ASP A 548 -15.36 -132.10 7.94
CA ASP A 548 -15.88 -132.90 6.84
C ASP A 548 -15.13 -134.24 6.74
N ASP A 549 -13.79 -134.23 6.85
CA ASP A 549 -12.95 -135.44 6.94
C ASP A 549 -13.40 -136.35 8.11
N TYR A 550 -13.64 -135.78 9.29
CA TYR A 550 -14.16 -136.52 10.47
C TYR A 550 -15.53 -137.18 10.24
N VAL A 551 -16.40 -136.59 9.41
CA VAL A 551 -17.67 -137.24 9.04
C VAL A 551 -17.42 -138.45 8.15
N THR A 552 -16.55 -138.34 7.13
CA THR A 552 -16.27 -139.47 6.22
C THR A 552 -15.66 -140.68 6.95
N VAL A 553 -14.70 -140.46 7.85
CA VAL A 553 -14.10 -141.54 8.67
C VAL A 553 -15.15 -142.19 9.58
N LYS A 554 -16.13 -141.43 10.07
CA LYS A 554 -17.22 -141.97 10.88
C LYS A 554 -18.19 -142.82 10.04
N GLU A 555 -18.42 -142.46 8.79
CA GLU A 555 -19.23 -143.24 7.84
C GLU A 555 -18.50 -144.55 7.44
N GLU A 556 -17.18 -144.52 7.24
CA GLU A 556 -16.37 -145.73 7.04
C GLU A 556 -16.44 -146.68 8.24
N ILE A 557 -16.38 -146.17 9.48
CA ILE A 557 -16.51 -147.01 10.70
C ILE A 557 -17.87 -147.74 10.71
N VAL A 558 -18.97 -147.05 10.43
CA VAL A 558 -20.32 -147.67 10.38
C VAL A 558 -20.41 -148.70 9.26
N PHE A 559 -19.80 -148.44 8.09
CA PHE A 559 -19.75 -149.40 6.99
C PHE A 559 -18.92 -150.66 7.33
N LEU A 560 -17.81 -150.50 8.06
CA LEU A 560 -17.00 -151.61 8.54
C LEU A 560 -17.72 -152.41 9.63
N GLU A 561 -18.41 -151.76 10.57
CA GLU A 561 -19.28 -152.43 11.55
C GLU A 561 -20.38 -153.25 10.87
N GLU A 562 -21.02 -152.72 9.82
CA GLU A 562 -22.03 -153.43 9.04
C GLU A 562 -21.46 -154.59 8.18
N THR A 563 -20.23 -154.44 7.69
CA THR A 563 -19.53 -155.51 6.96
C THR A 563 -19.12 -156.65 7.89
N VAL A 564 -18.57 -156.33 9.07
CA VAL A 564 -18.22 -157.32 10.10
C VAL A 564 -19.47 -158.04 10.60
N ARG A 565 -20.61 -157.36 10.71
CA ARG A 565 -21.89 -157.99 11.08
C ARG A 565 -22.28 -159.10 10.10
N LYS A 566 -22.27 -158.82 8.80
CA LYS A 566 -22.62 -159.79 7.74
C LYS A 566 -21.66 -160.97 7.68
N GLU A 567 -20.35 -160.72 7.77
CA GLU A 567 -19.34 -161.79 7.90
C GLU A 567 -19.57 -162.67 9.13
N CYS A 568 -20.10 -162.13 10.24
CA CYS A 568 -20.47 -162.93 11.41
C CYS A 568 -21.79 -163.71 11.20
N GLU A 569 -22.77 -163.12 10.52
CA GLU A 569 -24.05 -163.76 10.17
C GLU A 569 -23.82 -164.95 9.21
N GLU A 570 -23.09 -164.74 8.10
CA GLU A 570 -22.73 -165.81 7.15
C GLU A 570 -21.90 -166.93 7.79
N ARG A 571 -20.96 -166.59 8.69
CA ARG A 571 -20.20 -167.61 9.45
C ARG A 571 -21.05 -168.37 10.45
N PHE A 572 -22.10 -167.76 11.01
CA PHE A 572 -23.05 -168.44 11.88
C PHE A 572 -23.86 -169.48 11.08
N GLU A 573 -24.44 -169.08 9.95
CA GLU A 573 -25.19 -169.97 9.04
C GLU A 573 -24.32 -171.13 8.51
N LEU A 574 -23.08 -170.84 8.09
CA LEU A 574 -22.12 -171.86 7.66
C LEU A 574 -21.72 -172.83 8.79
N THR A 575 -21.67 -172.34 10.04
CA THR A 575 -21.40 -173.20 11.21
C THR A 575 -22.62 -174.07 11.56
N GLU A 576 -23.83 -173.53 11.43
CA GLU A 576 -25.08 -174.27 11.62
C GLU A 576 -25.24 -175.38 10.58
N ALA A 577 -25.04 -175.09 9.28
CA ALA A 577 -25.05 -176.08 8.21
C ALA A 577 -23.98 -177.18 8.42
N LEU A 578 -22.78 -176.81 8.88
CA LEU A 578 -21.70 -177.77 9.18
C LEU A 578 -21.96 -178.59 10.46
N SER A 579 -22.87 -178.15 11.33
CA SER A 579 -23.35 -178.95 12.47
C SER A 579 -24.34 -180.02 12.00
N GLN A 580 -25.31 -179.66 11.14
CA GLN A 580 -26.32 -180.58 10.59
C GLN A 580 -25.64 -181.66 9.72
N ALA A 581 -24.69 -181.27 8.87
CA ALA A 581 -23.91 -182.21 8.04
C ALA A 581 -23.01 -183.19 8.84
N LYS A 582 -22.75 -182.93 10.13
CA LYS A 582 -22.05 -183.87 11.03
C LYS A 582 -22.99 -184.87 11.69
N GLU A 583 -24.28 -184.57 11.80
CA GLU A 583 -25.26 -185.40 12.49
C GLU A 583 -25.64 -186.65 11.67
N GLU A 584 -25.70 -186.53 10.33
CA GLU A 584 -25.94 -187.67 9.43
C GLU A 584 -24.74 -188.63 9.29
N LEU A 585 -23.50 -188.14 9.45
CA LEU A 585 -22.28 -188.91 9.16
C LEU A 585 -21.67 -189.66 10.35
N LEU A 586 -22.20 -189.49 11.57
CA LEU A 586 -21.65 -190.07 12.81
C LEU A 586 -22.40 -191.31 13.34
N ALA A 587 -23.13 -192.02 12.48
CA ALA A 587 -23.79 -193.29 12.80
C ALA A 587 -22.83 -194.48 13.08
N LEU A 588 -21.50 -194.29 13.02
CA LEU A 588 -20.50 -195.34 13.29
C LEU A 588 -19.38 -194.89 14.25
N LYS A 589 -19.38 -195.51 15.44
CA LYS A 589 -18.38 -195.47 16.54
C LYS A 589 -18.21 -194.18 17.36
N ARG A 590 -18.87 -194.20 18.53
CA ARG A 590 -18.39 -193.92 19.92
C ARG A 590 -16.98 -193.30 20.12
N PRO A 591 -16.75 -192.54 21.23
CA PRO A 591 -17.58 -192.41 22.45
C PRO A 591 -18.02 -190.97 22.81
N PRO A 592 -18.95 -190.77 23.77
CA PRO A 592 -19.59 -189.48 24.06
C PRO A 592 -19.06 -188.74 25.31
N GLY A 593 -19.43 -187.46 25.42
CA GLY A 593 -19.24 -186.58 26.58
C GLY A 593 -18.36 -185.36 26.25
N GLY A 594 -18.75 -184.11 26.50
CA GLY A 594 -19.95 -183.59 27.18
C GLY A 594 -19.59 -182.25 27.85
N TYR A 595 -19.59 -181.11 27.15
CA TYR A 595 -20.72 -180.19 26.91
C TYR A 595 -21.39 -179.58 28.16
N SER A 596 -21.58 -178.24 28.08
CA SER A 596 -22.52 -177.39 28.83
C SER A 596 -22.25 -177.07 30.30
N GLN A 597 -21.88 -175.81 30.56
CA GLN A 597 -22.65 -174.79 31.31
C GLN A 597 -21.77 -173.53 31.43
N GLN A 598 -22.16 -172.30 31.10
CA GLN A 598 -23.47 -171.66 30.93
C GLN A 598 -24.28 -171.49 32.23
N GLN A 599 -24.03 -170.37 32.92
CA GLN A 599 -24.96 -169.56 33.71
C GLN A 599 -24.33 -168.15 33.90
N ALA A 600 -24.94 -166.97 33.71
CA ALA A 600 -26.33 -166.47 33.67
C ALA A 600 -26.70 -165.62 34.92
N TRP A 601 -27.89 -164.98 34.86
CA TRP A 601 -28.52 -164.04 35.82
C TRP A 601 -28.06 -162.58 35.57
N ALA A 602 -28.90 -161.61 35.16
CA ALA A 602 -30.17 -161.06 35.70
C ALA A 602 -29.94 -160.01 36.81
N GLY A 603 -30.71 -158.91 36.93
CA GLY A 603 -31.84 -158.37 36.15
C GLY A 603 -31.70 -156.85 35.90
N SER A 604 -32.51 -156.19 35.08
CA SER A 604 -33.95 -155.87 35.23
C SER A 604 -34.28 -154.63 36.09
N SER A 605 -35.04 -153.71 35.48
CA SER A 605 -35.88 -152.64 36.06
C SER A 605 -35.30 -151.26 36.44
N ARG A 606 -35.89 -150.23 35.80
CA ARG A 606 -36.41 -148.94 36.34
C ARG A 606 -35.54 -148.03 37.22
N GLY A 607 -35.51 -146.74 36.87
CA GLY A 607 -35.46 -145.64 37.85
C GLY A 607 -34.88 -144.32 37.34
N SER A 608 -35.70 -143.27 37.22
CA SER A 608 -35.25 -141.89 36.93
C SER A 608 -34.99 -141.08 38.20
N SER A 609 -34.40 -139.88 38.04
CA SER A 609 -34.02 -138.85 39.06
C SER A 609 -32.54 -138.95 39.46
N ALA A 610 -31.67 -137.95 39.24
CA ALA A 610 -31.66 -136.56 39.76
C ALA A 610 -31.31 -136.49 41.26
N SER A 611 -30.56 -135.52 41.80
CA SER A 611 -30.06 -134.23 41.29
C SER A 611 -28.84 -133.75 42.11
N SER A 612 -27.91 -132.95 41.56
CA SER A 612 -27.57 -131.60 42.11
C SER A 612 -26.30 -130.92 41.53
N ASN A 613 -26.52 -129.65 41.19
CA ASN A 613 -25.64 -128.45 41.19
C ASN A 613 -24.66 -128.31 42.40
N PRO A 614 -23.79 -127.26 42.48
CA PRO A 614 -23.69 -126.05 41.62
C PRO A 614 -22.27 -125.60 41.15
N LYS A 615 -22.24 -124.67 40.17
CA LYS A 615 -21.76 -123.24 40.23
C LYS A 615 -20.79 -122.78 41.38
N PRO A 616 -20.03 -121.65 41.28
CA PRO A 616 -19.99 -120.63 40.20
C PRO A 616 -18.63 -119.89 39.87
N GLU A 617 -18.71 -119.03 38.84
CA GLU A 617 -18.17 -117.64 38.73
C GLU A 617 -16.68 -117.22 38.92
N SER A 618 -16.13 -116.68 37.81
CA SER A 618 -15.65 -115.28 37.65
C SER A 618 -14.34 -114.78 38.28
N SER A 619 -13.42 -114.29 37.42
CA SER A 619 -12.85 -112.92 37.54
C SER A 619 -11.99 -112.46 36.35
N ARG A 620 -12.26 -111.23 35.88
CA ARG A 620 -11.36 -110.20 35.31
C ARG A 620 -10.47 -110.55 34.08
N LEU A 621 -10.62 -109.86 32.94
CA LEU A 621 -10.30 -108.45 32.63
C LEU A 621 -8.79 -108.14 32.50
N MET A 622 -8.42 -107.73 31.27
CA MET A 622 -7.35 -106.78 30.89
C MET A 622 -5.87 -107.14 31.12
N PRO A 623 -5.08 -106.99 30.03
CA PRO A 623 -3.83 -106.24 30.03
C PRO A 623 -4.05 -104.89 29.34
N ALA A 624 -4.49 -103.87 30.09
CA ALA A 624 -4.80 -102.55 29.56
C ALA A 624 -4.45 -101.43 30.55
N GLU A 625 -3.16 -101.25 30.81
CA GLU A 625 -2.69 -99.97 31.38
C GLU A 625 -1.29 -99.59 30.88
N SER A 626 -1.31 -98.75 29.84
CA SER A 626 -0.46 -97.58 29.66
C SER A 626 0.62 -97.33 30.73
N THR A 627 1.88 -97.62 30.41
CA THR A 627 3.02 -96.90 31.03
C THR A 627 4.01 -96.47 29.96
N SER A 628 3.94 -95.19 29.62
CA SER A 628 5.05 -94.45 29.04
C SER A 628 6.19 -94.34 30.05
N SER A 629 7.41 -94.72 29.67
CA SER A 629 8.65 -94.04 30.07
C SER A 629 9.88 -94.72 29.50
N LEU A 630 10.35 -94.23 28.34
CA LEU A 630 11.78 -94.07 28.14
C LEU A 630 12.10 -92.58 28.21
N SER A 631 13.10 -92.24 29.00
CA SER A 631 13.34 -90.90 29.49
C SER A 631 14.63 -90.30 28.93
N THR A 632 14.71 -88.97 29.03
CA THR A 632 15.96 -88.20 29.08
C THR A 632 16.67 -87.97 27.75
N SER A 633 17.20 -86.75 27.62
CA SER A 633 18.35 -86.32 26.81
C SER A 633 18.08 -85.71 25.42
N ARG A 634 18.84 -84.69 24.97
CA ARG A 634 19.70 -83.72 25.71
C ARG A 634 20.20 -82.61 24.74
N SER A 635 20.01 -81.35 25.14
CA SER A 635 20.81 -80.14 24.77
C SER A 635 21.02 -79.74 23.30
N GLU A 636 21.63 -78.53 23.18
CA GLU A 636 22.25 -77.89 22.01
C GLU A 636 21.27 -77.34 20.96
N GLU A 637 20.93 -76.05 21.00
CA GLU A 637 21.76 -74.86 20.65
C GLU A 637 22.08 -74.72 19.15
N ILE A 638 21.50 -73.70 18.51
CA ILE A 638 22.24 -72.53 18.00
C ILE A 638 21.25 -71.41 17.63
N ALA A 639 21.72 -70.16 17.60
CA ALA A 639 20.88 -68.96 17.57
C ALA A 639 20.16 -68.71 16.22
N LEU A 640 18.90 -68.26 16.31
CA LEU A 640 18.11 -67.77 15.17
C LEU A 640 18.12 -66.23 15.13
N TYR A 641 18.41 -65.65 13.97
CA TYR A 641 18.61 -64.22 13.81
C TYR A 641 17.30 -63.50 13.45
N LYS A 642 16.84 -62.61 14.33
CA LYS A 642 15.98 -61.43 14.06
C LYS A 642 14.54 -61.62 13.52
N LYS A 643 13.66 -60.80 14.13
CA LYS A 643 12.61 -59.96 13.50
C LYS A 643 11.31 -60.68 13.01
N LEU A 644 10.09 -60.14 13.19
CA LEU A 644 9.65 -58.80 13.63
C LEU A 644 8.32 -58.81 14.46
N ALA A 645 8.11 -57.68 15.18
CA ALA A 645 6.89 -56.94 15.55
C ALA A 645 5.59 -57.70 15.97
N VAL A 646 4.37 -57.15 16.10
CA VAL A 646 3.71 -55.87 15.66
C VAL A 646 3.00 -55.16 16.83
N ASN A 647 2.62 -53.89 16.64
CA ASN A 647 1.78 -53.00 17.49
C ASN A 647 2.55 -52.21 18.59
N ARG A 648 2.13 -51.01 19.01
CA ARG A 648 0.92 -50.20 18.68
C ARG A 648 1.24 -48.68 18.77
N PRO A 649 0.66 -47.79 17.94
CA PRO A 649 0.83 -46.35 18.08
C PRO A 649 -0.30 -45.71 18.93
N GLN A 650 0.06 -44.90 19.94
CA GLN A 650 -0.73 -43.76 20.45
C GLN A 650 0.13 -42.85 21.40
N PRO A 651 -0.36 -41.72 21.96
CA PRO A 651 0.38 -40.42 22.02
C PRO A 651 1.05 -40.20 23.41
N PRO A 652 1.32 -38.99 23.97
CA PRO A 652 1.19 -37.60 23.48
C PRO A 652 2.36 -36.63 23.87
N SER A 653 2.11 -35.31 23.72
CA SER A 653 2.41 -34.26 24.73
C SER A 653 3.75 -33.49 24.81
N ILE A 654 3.57 -32.18 25.10
CA ILE A 654 4.38 -31.25 25.95
C ILE A 654 5.62 -30.52 25.36
N MET A 655 5.35 -29.28 24.92
CA MET A 655 5.92 -27.96 25.32
C MET A 655 7.43 -27.60 25.31
N ARG A 656 7.64 -26.29 25.02
CA ARG A 656 8.78 -25.37 25.31
C ARG A 656 10.03 -25.41 24.41
N ASP A 657 10.07 -24.44 23.48
CA ASP A 657 10.97 -23.25 23.50
C ASP A 657 12.44 -23.45 23.92
N PRO A 658 13.42 -22.93 23.14
CA PRO A 658 13.51 -21.46 22.99
C PRO A 658 14.04 -20.86 21.67
N ALA A 659 13.61 -19.61 21.44
CA ALA A 659 14.31 -18.51 20.76
C ALA A 659 14.51 -18.51 19.21
N SER A 660 14.78 -17.29 18.72
CA SER A 660 14.93 -16.81 17.32
C SER A 660 13.73 -16.89 16.37
N GLU A 661 13.22 -15.70 16.04
CA GLU A 661 13.00 -15.16 14.68
C GLU A 661 12.36 -16.04 13.55
N LYS A 662 11.39 -15.55 12.74
CA LYS A 662 10.47 -14.37 12.82
C LYS A 662 9.41 -14.37 11.69
N GLU A 663 9.05 -15.52 11.11
CA GLU A 663 8.47 -15.61 9.76
C GLU A 663 6.93 -15.41 9.68
N SER A 664 6.31 -14.72 8.70
CA SER A 664 6.66 -13.46 7.99
C SER A 664 5.59 -13.02 6.96
N VAL A 665 4.36 -12.69 7.36
CA VAL A 665 3.32 -12.28 6.37
C VAL A 665 3.62 -10.91 5.73
N ASN A 666 3.97 -10.96 4.45
CA ASN A 666 4.17 -9.83 3.53
C ASN A 666 2.96 -8.87 3.44
N LEU A 667 3.23 -7.55 3.29
CA LEU A 667 2.48 -6.70 2.36
C LEU A 667 3.27 -5.47 1.88
N SER A 668 2.96 -5.00 0.65
CA SER A 668 3.33 -3.71 0.04
C SER A 668 4.76 -3.52 -0.52
N THR A 669 4.94 -3.79 -1.82
CA THR A 669 6.15 -3.46 -2.60
C THR A 669 6.04 -2.06 -3.23
N MET A 670 7.10 -1.24 -3.16
CA MET A 670 7.24 0.00 -3.96
C MET A 670 8.72 0.30 -4.23
N GLY A 671 9.08 0.67 -5.47
CA GLY A 671 10.24 1.53 -5.73
C GLY A 671 11.32 1.04 -6.73
N PHE A 672 11.35 1.72 -7.88
CA PHE A 672 12.52 2.31 -8.56
C PHE A 672 13.91 1.64 -8.59
N ASP A 673 14.36 1.43 -9.83
CA ASP A 673 15.68 1.75 -10.42
C ASP A 673 15.42 1.95 -11.94
N GLY A 674 16.18 2.66 -12.79
CA GLY A 674 17.38 3.48 -12.67
C GLY A 674 17.89 3.81 -14.10
N GLN A 675 18.78 4.81 -14.32
CA GLN A 675 19.43 5.01 -15.63
C GLN A 675 20.91 5.40 -15.51
N LYS A 676 21.73 4.94 -16.47
CA LYS A 676 23.18 5.20 -16.58
C LYS A 676 23.51 6.02 -17.83
N SER A 677 24.67 6.66 -17.80
CA SER A 677 25.13 7.67 -18.76
C SER A 677 25.85 7.12 -20.01
N ASN A 678 25.92 7.96 -21.05
CA ASN A 678 26.71 7.73 -22.25
C ASN A 678 28.22 7.81 -22.01
N LYS A 679 28.99 7.16 -22.89
CA LYS A 679 30.46 7.29 -22.99
C LYS A 679 30.81 8.49 -23.88
N VAL A 680 31.90 9.19 -23.55
CA VAL A 680 32.99 9.68 -24.45
C VAL A 680 34.03 10.42 -23.61
N ALA A 681 35.30 10.38 -24.01
CA ALA A 681 36.40 11.16 -23.43
C ALA A 681 37.34 11.64 -24.56
N PRO A 682 38.09 12.74 -24.37
CA PRO A 682 39.56 12.55 -24.39
C PRO A 682 40.40 13.48 -23.47
N ARG A 683 41.40 12.86 -22.82
CA ARG A 683 42.81 13.28 -22.56
C ARG A 683 43.20 14.76 -22.33
N GLY A 684 43.93 14.99 -21.23
CA GLY A 684 44.79 16.17 -20.96
C GLY A 684 44.33 16.97 -19.73
N LEU A 685 45.18 17.55 -18.87
CA LEU A 685 46.65 17.58 -18.79
C LEU A 685 47.11 17.67 -17.30
N LYS A 686 48.42 17.51 -17.07
CA LYS A 686 49.21 17.54 -15.80
C LYS A 686 48.59 18.23 -14.57
N GLY A 687 48.71 17.59 -13.39
CA GLY A 687 48.29 18.14 -12.09
C GLY A 687 49.34 18.97 -11.34
N ALA A 688 48.98 19.44 -10.13
CA ALA A 688 49.80 20.24 -9.22
C ALA A 688 50.12 19.51 -7.89
N SER A 689 51.19 19.92 -7.21
CA SER A 689 51.76 19.21 -6.05
C SER A 689 51.04 19.49 -4.71
N LEU A 690 51.00 18.48 -3.83
CA LEU A 690 50.52 18.57 -2.45
C LEU A 690 51.25 19.61 -1.58
N SER A 691 52.45 20.05 -1.99
CA SER A 691 53.17 21.16 -1.35
C SER A 691 52.41 22.49 -1.45
N GLU A 692 51.70 22.71 -2.55
CA GLU A 692 50.89 23.90 -2.81
C GLU A 692 49.72 24.00 -1.82
N SER A 693 49.02 22.88 -1.61
CA SER A 693 47.89 22.75 -0.70
C SER A 693 48.29 22.98 0.76
N ARG A 694 49.43 22.41 1.20
CA ARG A 694 49.92 22.59 2.58
C ARG A 694 50.26 24.05 2.89
N ARG A 695 50.88 24.77 1.94
CA ARG A 695 51.23 26.20 2.12
C ARG A 695 49.98 27.07 2.34
N ARG A 696 48.90 26.81 1.60
CA ARG A 696 47.62 27.54 1.76
C ARG A 696 46.93 27.24 3.09
N ILE A 697 46.91 25.98 3.53
CA ILE A 697 46.30 25.58 4.81
C ILE A 697 47.00 26.27 6.00
N SER A 698 48.34 26.34 6.00
CA SER A 698 49.08 27.06 7.05
C SER A 698 48.81 28.58 7.09
N GLN A 699 48.52 29.21 5.95
CA GLN A 699 48.15 30.64 5.91
C GLN A 699 46.71 30.92 6.40
N VAL A 700 45.82 29.93 6.34
CA VAL A 700 44.41 30.08 6.78
C VAL A 700 44.25 29.87 8.30
N LEU A 701 45.15 29.15 8.97
CA LEU A 701 45.00 28.73 10.38
C LEU A 701 45.69 29.62 11.43
N GLY A 702 46.26 30.76 11.03
CA GLY A 702 46.35 31.96 11.88
C GLY A 702 46.99 31.83 13.27
N ARG A 703 48.06 31.04 13.43
CA ARG A 703 48.90 31.04 14.65
C ARG A 703 50.37 31.28 14.29
N ARG A 704 51.09 31.91 15.23
CA ARG A 704 52.54 32.17 15.13
C ARG A 704 53.35 30.88 15.22
#